data_AF-A0A1J8QFD2-F1
#
_entry.id   AF-A0A1J8QFD2-F1
#
_cell.length_a   1.000
_cell.length_b   1.000
_cell.length_c   1.000
_cell.angle_alpha   90.00
_cell.angle_beta   90.00
_cell.angle_gamma   90.00
#
_symmetry.space_group_name_H-M   'P 1'
#
loop_
_entity.id
_entity.type
_entity.pdbx_description
1 polymer ?
#
loop_
_entity_poly.entity_id
_entity_poly.type
_entity_poly.pdbx_seq_one_letter_code
_entity_poly.pdbx_strand_id
1 'polypeptide(L)'
;MATPQLLSHAEYISELLSPVYLSYMLNYGYLSLEVINGTNLPVPSERTPAGFYVIVSTPHGQWNTAVKLAMIDHSVPWNETLIIRAHPFPRWLMPIFPKKSKAVQLEIRASFEHGCLGRGELFGAVQATLEELLLHAGKQFGLPVISARCPSLVLRVKRAKAPRLPARTASNTQQSSGFHSVIGRTADTAYEAYTLYRRSDHPKYLDRAIQGFREVLDECPKSHPHRGAALSNLAHAIIYGFTKGVRTDIDHAVSLFRHALAHRPWEHPDHSLSILNLSKALHLRYSMGKYSADLHEAVVLYRSLLPLCLEDSYLQLHAIEQCNALPRNPSDESIMLRRTIVEHCRPRHPHRARSLNRLAGDLCARFEQSGGIDHINEAVHLSREALAVCPADGERSFFLSTLAYTLKLRFHHLRSLGDINECISLNREALVLLPVGHPGREISLNNLAKALKARCERYGEIADLEEAMHISRVAHDLHSGNSGIPHPLSKHSEEYVDLGQGQLTSTLERKEGQHQQPPLKALTSEHQVCALASLLRKVADIMSQTPRRARNIVIFGESGSGKSSVINVITQRHLAKVSSGGSGCTSRYQGHEIELSGERFVLFDTAGLNKGTVGTAQVVKAEENLKMSLLKLIGPISGGIDLLVYCVGSGKDSRRISDLVRNYRLVYSTICRKKVPIVLIVTGLENQQPTMDSWWDANEIDFKKCGMHFEDHACVTALDEDSDIPESSRRGLRITESCERLRKLILNNSCEWAPDTTT
;
A
#
# COMPACT_ATOMS: atom_id res chain seq x y z
N MET A 1 6.47 -58.28 22.01
CA MET A 1 7.95 -58.32 21.94
C MET A 1 8.45 -56.93 21.61
N ALA A 2 9.32 -56.43 22.49
CA ALA A 2 9.99 -55.13 22.63
C ALA A 2 9.96 -54.09 21.49
N THR A 3 9.61 -52.86 21.89
CA THR A 3 9.97 -51.55 21.32
C THR A 3 11.50 -51.38 21.21
N PRO A 4 12.04 -50.76 20.14
CA PRO A 4 13.45 -50.40 20.09
C PRO A 4 13.70 -49.18 20.98
N GLN A 5 14.49 -49.38 22.04
CA GLN A 5 14.96 -48.32 22.92
C GLN A 5 15.89 -47.38 22.16
N LEU A 6 15.60 -46.08 22.22
CA LEU A 6 16.55 -45.00 21.93
C LEU A 6 17.74 -45.12 22.89
N LEU A 7 18.85 -45.68 22.42
CA LEU A 7 20.15 -45.50 23.06
C LEU A 7 20.48 -44.00 23.07
N SER A 8 20.95 -43.51 24.22
CA SER A 8 21.35 -42.11 24.37
C SER A 8 22.51 -41.80 23.41
N HIS A 9 22.50 -40.64 22.76
CA HIS A 9 23.56 -40.18 21.84
C HIS A 9 24.98 -40.22 22.46
N ALA A 10 25.09 -40.32 23.79
CA ALA A 10 26.36 -40.40 24.51
C ALA A 10 27.03 -41.78 24.49
N GLU A 11 26.26 -42.88 24.40
CA GLU A 11 26.81 -44.24 24.47
C GLU A 11 27.37 -44.71 23.12
N TYR A 12 26.82 -44.22 21.99
CA TYR A 12 27.36 -44.51 20.65
C TYR A 12 28.71 -43.81 20.39
N ILE A 13 29.04 -42.76 21.16
CA ILE A 13 30.29 -41.98 21.02
C ILE A 13 31.47 -42.69 21.70
N SER A 14 31.25 -43.54 22.71
CA SER A 14 32.37 -44.12 23.48
C SER A 14 33.01 -45.35 22.83
N GLU A 15 32.32 -46.05 21.91
CA GLU A 15 32.85 -47.27 21.29
C GLU A 15 33.69 -47.04 20.02
N LEU A 16 33.55 -45.89 19.35
CA LEU A 16 34.17 -45.67 18.03
C LEU A 16 35.53 -44.96 18.04
N LEU A 17 35.97 -44.37 19.15
CA LEU A 17 37.24 -43.65 19.22
C LEU A 17 37.93 -43.86 20.57
N SER A 18 39.05 -44.59 20.58
CA SER A 18 39.82 -44.77 21.82
C SER A 18 40.33 -43.40 22.34
N PRO A 19 40.37 -43.18 23.67
CA PRO A 19 40.84 -41.91 24.27
C PRO A 19 42.26 -41.52 23.82
N VAL A 20 43.08 -42.51 23.48
CA VAL A 20 44.44 -42.34 22.95
C VAL A 20 44.41 -41.77 21.52
N TYR A 21 43.43 -42.17 20.71
CA TYR A 21 43.25 -41.70 19.33
C TYR A 21 42.78 -40.23 19.31
N LEU A 22 41.83 -39.85 20.17
CA LEU A 22 41.36 -38.47 20.33
C LEU A 22 42.46 -37.53 20.87
N SER A 23 43.22 -38.01 21.87
CA SER A 23 44.36 -37.30 22.47
C SER A 23 45.47 -36.98 21.45
N TYR A 24 45.77 -37.93 20.55
CA TYR A 24 46.72 -37.69 19.46
C TYR A 24 46.17 -36.74 18.37
N MET A 25 44.86 -36.74 18.11
CA MET A 25 44.21 -35.87 17.12
C MET A 25 44.21 -34.39 17.50
N LEU A 26 44.16 -34.06 18.80
CA LEU A 26 43.99 -32.69 19.30
C LEU A 26 45.29 -31.90 19.54
N ASN A 27 46.47 -32.54 19.42
CA ASN A 27 47.71 -31.93 19.91
C ASN A 27 48.32 -30.85 19.01
N TYR A 28 48.08 -30.81 17.68
CA TYR A 28 48.58 -29.75 16.76
C TYR A 28 47.74 -29.69 15.46
N GLY A 29 46.42 -29.49 15.59
CA GLY A 29 45.48 -29.61 14.46
C GLY A 29 44.90 -28.29 13.97
N TYR A 30 44.99 -28.02 12.67
CA TYR A 30 44.13 -27.05 11.99
C TYR A 30 42.88 -27.78 11.50
N LEU A 31 41.70 -27.21 11.72
CA LEU A 31 40.46 -27.69 11.13
C LEU A 31 40.06 -26.79 9.97
N SER A 32 39.75 -27.42 8.85
CA SER A 32 39.13 -26.78 7.70
C SER A 32 37.64 -27.07 7.79
N LEU A 33 36.85 -26.02 7.99
CA LEU A 33 35.40 -26.07 7.91
C LEU A 33 34.97 -25.48 6.57
N GLU A 34 34.52 -26.34 5.67
CA GLU A 34 33.95 -25.97 4.39
C GLU A 34 32.45 -25.70 4.59
N VAL A 35 32.05 -24.45 4.48
CA VAL A 35 30.66 -24.00 4.46
C VAL A 35 30.15 -24.13 3.03
N ILE A 36 29.27 -25.09 2.79
CA ILE A 36 28.90 -25.49 1.42
C ILE A 36 27.67 -24.71 0.98
N ASN A 37 26.53 -24.95 1.63
CA ASN A 37 25.25 -24.38 1.22
C ASN A 37 24.34 -24.17 2.44
N GLY A 38 23.50 -23.15 2.36
CA GLY A 38 22.35 -22.96 3.26
C GLY A 38 21.06 -23.09 2.47
N THR A 39 20.01 -23.64 3.09
CA THR A 39 18.68 -23.75 2.48
C THR A 39 17.61 -23.33 3.47
N ASN A 40 16.40 -23.04 2.98
CA ASN A 40 15.29 -22.52 3.79
C ASN A 40 15.66 -21.21 4.50
N LEU A 41 16.35 -20.30 3.80
CA LEU A 41 16.68 -18.97 4.30
C LEU A 41 15.59 -17.98 3.82
N PRO A 42 14.56 -17.67 4.64
CA PRO A 42 13.52 -16.75 4.22
C PRO A 42 14.12 -15.36 4.05
N VAL A 43 13.84 -14.71 2.93
CA VAL A 43 14.27 -13.32 2.75
C VAL A 43 13.07 -12.42 3.08
N PRO A 44 13.19 -11.46 4.03
CA PRO A 44 12.08 -10.58 4.36
C PRO A 44 11.68 -9.70 3.16
N SER A 45 10.39 -9.59 2.85
CA SER A 45 9.88 -8.70 1.80
C SER A 45 10.08 -7.21 2.14
N GLU A 46 10.09 -6.88 3.44
CA GLU A 46 10.17 -5.51 3.93
C GLU A 46 11.56 -4.88 3.73
N ARG A 47 12.63 -5.69 3.80
CA ARG A 47 14.02 -5.23 3.66
C ARG A 47 14.90 -6.34 3.08
N THR A 48 15.36 -6.13 1.85
CA THR A 48 16.25 -7.06 1.16
C THR A 48 17.67 -6.99 1.75
N PRO A 49 18.24 -8.10 2.24
CA PRO A 49 19.63 -8.16 2.67
C PRO A 49 20.56 -8.09 1.46
N ALA A 50 21.77 -7.58 1.67
CA ALA A 50 22.87 -7.71 0.71
C ALA A 50 23.28 -9.19 0.54
N GLY A 51 23.08 -10.00 1.57
CA GLY A 51 23.24 -11.44 1.51
C GLY A 51 23.33 -12.06 2.89
N PHE A 52 23.70 -13.34 2.93
CA PHE A 52 23.86 -14.11 4.15
C PHE A 52 25.32 -14.51 4.35
N TYR A 53 25.71 -14.66 5.60
CA TYR A 53 27.03 -15.17 5.96
C TYR A 53 26.95 -16.01 7.23
N VAL A 54 27.95 -16.85 7.43
CA VAL A 54 28.07 -17.72 8.59
C VAL A 54 29.16 -17.21 9.49
N ILE A 55 28.83 -17.03 10.77
CA ILE A 55 29.78 -16.78 11.85
C ILE A 55 30.07 -18.10 12.53
N VAL A 56 31.35 -18.36 12.77
CA VAL A 56 31.84 -19.48 13.58
C VAL A 56 32.61 -18.90 14.76
N SER A 57 32.07 -19.08 15.95
CA SER A 57 32.63 -18.56 17.20
C SER A 57 33.14 -19.71 18.06
N THR A 58 34.33 -19.52 18.61
CA THR A 58 34.97 -20.44 19.57
C THR A 58 35.56 -19.62 20.72
N PRO A 59 35.96 -20.25 21.84
CA PRO A 59 36.66 -19.55 22.92
C PRO A 59 37.98 -18.87 22.50
N HIS A 60 38.50 -19.21 21.31
CA HIS A 60 39.82 -18.78 20.84
C HIS A 60 39.76 -17.82 19.64
N GLY A 61 38.56 -17.53 19.12
CA GLY A 61 38.41 -16.67 17.95
C GLY A 61 37.06 -16.82 17.27
N GLN A 62 36.80 -15.89 16.35
CA GLN A 62 35.61 -15.81 15.53
C GLN A 62 36.03 -15.70 14.06
N TRP A 63 35.36 -16.44 13.18
CA TRP A 63 35.59 -16.45 11.74
C TRP A 63 34.26 -16.27 11.01
N ASN A 64 34.29 -15.56 9.88
CA ASN A 64 33.11 -15.29 9.09
C ASN A 64 33.34 -15.71 7.64
N THR A 65 32.33 -16.27 6.98
CA THR A 65 32.33 -16.38 5.52
C THR A 65 32.12 -15.01 4.89
N ALA A 66 32.35 -14.90 3.57
CA ALA A 66 31.87 -13.76 2.82
C ALA A 66 30.33 -13.72 2.81
N VAL A 67 29.79 -12.52 2.60
CA VAL A 67 28.37 -12.31 2.34
C VAL A 67 28.04 -12.87 0.95
N LYS A 68 27.06 -13.76 0.87
CA LYS A 68 26.60 -14.39 -0.37
C LYS A 68 25.12 -14.13 -0.59
N LEU A 69 24.76 -13.94 -1.86
CA LEU A 69 23.38 -13.70 -2.27
C LEU A 69 22.51 -14.94 -2.03
N ALA A 70 21.24 -14.70 -1.69
CA ALA A 70 20.21 -15.73 -1.70
C ALA A 70 19.60 -15.87 -3.09
N MET A 71 19.38 -17.12 -3.48
CA MET A 71 18.68 -17.49 -4.72
C MET A 71 17.16 -17.58 -4.48
N ILE A 72 16.37 -17.59 -5.56
CA ILE A 72 14.90 -17.67 -5.49
C ILE A 72 14.41 -18.93 -4.77
N ASP A 73 15.18 -20.02 -4.81
CA ASP A 73 14.89 -21.28 -4.09
C ASP A 73 15.26 -21.23 -2.59
N HIS A 74 15.57 -20.03 -2.06
CA HIS A 74 16.00 -19.80 -0.69
C HIS A 74 17.31 -20.50 -0.32
N SER A 75 18.15 -20.82 -1.31
CA SER A 75 19.49 -21.36 -1.09
C SER A 75 20.58 -20.28 -1.14
N VAL A 76 21.70 -20.53 -0.45
CA VAL A 76 22.90 -19.68 -0.45
C VAL A 76 24.13 -20.57 -0.58
N PRO A 77 24.77 -20.63 -1.77
CA PRO A 77 26.00 -21.39 -1.95
C PRO A 77 27.20 -20.56 -1.48
N TRP A 78 27.82 -20.98 -0.37
CA TRP A 78 29.08 -20.37 0.10
C TRP A 78 30.28 -20.98 -0.60
N ASN A 79 30.39 -22.32 -0.60
CA ASN A 79 31.57 -23.06 -1.08
C ASN A 79 32.90 -22.46 -0.56
N GLU A 80 32.90 -22.04 0.70
CA GLU A 80 34.02 -21.34 1.33
C GLU A 80 34.63 -22.19 2.44
N THR A 81 35.95 -22.13 2.56
CA THR A 81 36.67 -22.87 3.59
C THR A 81 37.21 -21.92 4.65
N LEU A 82 36.77 -22.11 5.88
CA LEU A 82 37.28 -21.43 7.07
C LEU A 82 38.34 -22.30 7.75
N ILE A 83 39.47 -21.71 8.13
CA ILE A 83 40.54 -22.42 8.85
C ILE A 83 40.49 -22.04 10.34
N ILE A 84 40.03 -22.98 11.16
CA ILE A 84 39.92 -22.84 12.61
C ILE A 84 41.21 -23.37 13.24
N ARG A 85 41.85 -22.54 14.07
CA ARG A 85 43.06 -22.93 14.81
C ARG A 85 42.68 -23.42 16.21
N ALA A 86 43.08 -24.64 16.55
CA ALA A 86 43.06 -25.13 17.93
C ALA A 86 44.48 -25.05 18.50
N HIS A 87 44.69 -24.33 19.61
CA HIS A 87 45.98 -24.28 20.29
C HIS A 87 46.32 -25.63 20.96
N PRO A 88 47.61 -26.02 21.02
CA PRO A 88 48.04 -27.23 21.69
C PRO A 88 47.77 -27.14 23.19
N PHE A 89 47.29 -28.23 23.79
CA PHE A 89 47.25 -28.38 25.25
C PHE A 89 48.65 -28.74 25.78
N PRO A 90 49.12 -28.16 26.91
CA PRO A 90 50.32 -28.66 27.57
C PRO A 90 50.11 -30.12 28.02
N ARG A 91 51.01 -31.02 27.62
CA ARG A 91 50.95 -32.47 27.88
C ARG A 91 50.80 -32.87 29.35
N TRP A 92 51.09 -31.98 30.30
CA TRP A 92 51.12 -32.27 31.74
C TRP A 92 49.85 -31.83 32.50
N LEU A 93 48.82 -31.38 31.79
CA LEU A 93 47.53 -30.92 32.36
C LEU A 93 46.35 -31.88 32.08
N MET A 94 46.61 -33.15 31.76
CA MET A 94 45.57 -34.17 31.53
C MET A 94 45.38 -35.09 32.74
N PRO A 95 44.59 -34.71 33.77
CA PRO A 95 43.76 -35.66 34.49
C PRO A 95 42.37 -35.65 33.82
N ILE A 96 41.94 -36.82 33.31
CA ILE A 96 40.54 -37.22 33.07
C ILE A 96 39.64 -36.10 32.51
N PHE A 97 39.47 -36.05 31.18
CA PHE A 97 38.50 -35.24 30.42
C PHE A 97 37.90 -34.04 31.18
N PRO A 98 38.27 -32.78 30.88
CA PRO A 98 37.50 -31.66 31.40
C PRO A 98 36.05 -31.84 30.97
N LYS A 99 35.14 -32.01 31.95
CA LYS A 99 33.70 -32.32 31.80
C LYS A 99 32.87 -31.29 30.98
N LYS A 100 33.51 -30.36 30.28
CA LYS A 100 32.87 -29.38 29.40
C LYS A 100 33.62 -29.35 28.07
N SER A 101 33.04 -29.99 27.08
CA SER A 101 33.44 -29.85 25.67
C SER A 101 33.48 -28.36 25.29
N LYS A 102 34.46 -27.96 24.47
CA LYS A 102 34.58 -26.57 24.05
C LYS A 102 33.49 -26.25 23.03
N ALA A 103 32.51 -25.45 23.44
CA ALA A 103 31.40 -25.05 22.58
C ALA A 103 31.90 -24.27 21.35
N VAL A 104 31.47 -24.73 20.17
CA VAL A 104 31.53 -24.02 18.89
C VAL A 104 30.12 -23.53 18.60
N GLN A 105 29.98 -22.22 18.40
CA GLN A 105 28.71 -21.61 18.03
C GLN A 105 28.75 -21.23 16.56
N LEU A 106 27.81 -21.74 15.78
CA LEU A 106 27.62 -21.39 14.39
C LEU A 106 26.36 -20.53 14.27
N GLU A 107 26.46 -19.38 13.62
CA GLU A 107 25.32 -18.49 13.39
C GLU A 107 25.19 -18.18 11.90
N ILE A 108 23.99 -18.32 11.36
CA ILE A 108 23.64 -17.82 10.03
C ILE A 108 23.01 -16.44 10.21
N ARG A 109 23.60 -15.44 9.57
CA ARG A 109 23.16 -14.04 9.68
C ARG A 109 22.90 -13.41 8.32
N ALA A 110 21.90 -12.54 8.27
CA ALA A 110 21.63 -11.68 7.13
C ALA A 110 22.32 -10.34 7.31
N SER A 111 23.17 -9.97 6.36
CA SER A 111 23.79 -8.65 6.31
C SER A 111 23.02 -7.74 5.35
N PHE A 112 22.88 -6.47 5.70
CA PHE A 112 22.25 -5.46 4.83
C PHE A 112 23.27 -4.67 3.99
N GLU A 113 24.55 -4.98 4.14
CA GLU A 113 25.66 -4.46 3.33
C GLU A 113 26.75 -5.54 3.17
N HIS A 114 27.44 -5.57 2.03
CA HIS A 114 28.56 -6.49 1.83
C HIS A 114 29.73 -6.22 2.80
N GLY A 115 29.87 -4.98 3.27
CA GLY A 115 30.89 -4.58 4.25
C GLY A 115 30.56 -4.89 5.71
N CYS A 116 29.39 -5.47 6.01
CA CYS A 116 28.94 -5.85 7.37
C CYS A 116 29.12 -4.74 8.43
N LEU A 117 28.36 -3.65 8.32
CA LEU A 117 28.32 -2.64 9.39
C LEU A 117 27.52 -3.20 10.57
N GLY A 118 28.20 -3.83 11.53
CA GLY A 118 27.54 -4.65 12.56
C GLY A 118 27.37 -6.10 12.11
N ARG A 119 26.61 -6.88 12.88
CA ARG A 119 26.41 -8.33 12.71
C ARG A 119 25.16 -8.67 11.90
N GLY A 120 24.27 -7.70 11.68
CA GLY A 120 23.00 -7.93 10.99
C GLY A 120 22.03 -8.85 11.76
N GLU A 121 21.01 -9.35 11.06
CA GLU A 121 19.90 -10.12 11.66
C GLU A 121 20.25 -11.61 11.81
N LEU A 122 19.98 -12.20 12.98
CA LEU A 122 20.22 -13.61 13.25
C LEU A 122 19.07 -14.48 12.73
N PHE A 123 19.39 -15.45 11.88
CA PHE A 123 18.41 -16.37 11.27
C PHE A 123 18.41 -17.76 11.90
N GLY A 124 19.58 -18.26 12.24
CA GLY A 124 19.74 -19.57 12.86
C GLY A 124 21.03 -19.62 13.64
N ALA A 125 21.01 -20.30 14.78
CA ALA A 125 22.19 -20.57 15.57
C ALA A 125 22.21 -22.03 15.99
N VAL A 126 23.38 -22.64 15.95
CA VAL A 126 23.61 -24.01 16.40
C VAL A 126 24.83 -24.02 17.30
N GLN A 127 24.67 -24.66 18.45
CA GLN A 127 25.77 -24.93 19.36
C GLN A 127 26.18 -26.39 19.20
N ALA A 128 27.47 -26.60 18.93
CA ALA A 128 28.08 -27.91 18.78
C ALA A 128 29.40 -27.95 19.54
N THR A 129 30.05 -29.11 19.57
CA THR A 129 31.41 -29.26 20.11
C THR A 129 32.42 -29.50 18.99
N LEU A 130 33.70 -29.24 19.25
CA LEU A 130 34.75 -29.52 18.27
C LEU A 130 34.81 -31.03 17.95
N GLU A 131 34.56 -31.85 18.96
CA GLU A 131 34.52 -33.31 18.88
C GLU A 131 33.36 -33.80 18.00
N GLU A 132 32.16 -33.25 18.17
CA GLU A 132 30.98 -33.56 17.34
C GLU A 132 31.20 -33.21 15.86
N LEU A 133 31.81 -32.05 15.58
CA LEU A 133 32.14 -31.66 14.20
C LEU A 133 33.16 -32.60 13.55
N LEU A 134 34.07 -33.18 14.35
CA LEU A 134 35.09 -34.11 13.89
C LEU A 134 34.58 -35.54 13.64
N LEU A 135 33.49 -35.97 14.29
CA LEU A 135 32.85 -37.27 14.00
C LEU A 135 32.41 -37.38 12.54
N HIS A 136 32.09 -36.25 11.92
CA HIS A 136 31.70 -36.16 10.52
C HIS A 136 32.86 -35.81 9.57
N ALA A 137 34.11 -35.90 10.03
CA ALA A 137 35.28 -35.54 9.23
C ALA A 137 35.31 -36.29 7.89
N GLY A 138 35.50 -35.54 6.80
CA GLY A 138 35.53 -36.05 5.43
C GLY A 138 34.16 -36.25 4.77
N LYS A 139 33.05 -36.20 5.52
CA LYS A 139 31.68 -36.33 4.99
C LYS A 139 30.94 -34.99 5.05
N GLN A 140 29.98 -34.80 4.15
CA GLN A 140 29.01 -33.70 4.26
C GLN A 140 27.98 -34.06 5.33
N PHE A 141 27.64 -33.10 6.18
CA PHE A 141 26.57 -33.25 7.16
C PHE A 141 25.77 -31.95 7.28
N GLY A 142 24.47 -32.10 7.56
CA GLY A 142 23.58 -30.99 7.84
C GLY A 142 23.42 -30.79 9.34
N LEU A 143 23.31 -29.54 9.79
CA LEU A 143 22.88 -29.25 11.16
C LEU A 143 21.33 -29.38 11.26
N PRO A 144 20.80 -29.91 12.39
CA PRO A 144 19.43 -30.41 12.45
C PRO A 144 18.37 -29.32 12.22
N VAL A 145 17.40 -29.68 11.38
CA VAL A 145 16.15 -28.96 11.13
C VAL A 145 15.19 -29.28 12.27
N ILE A 146 14.98 -28.33 13.20
CA ILE A 146 14.04 -28.54 14.33
C ILE A 146 12.57 -28.52 13.84
N SER A 147 12.30 -27.93 12.67
CA SER A 147 11.02 -27.99 11.95
C SER A 147 11.20 -27.61 10.48
N ALA A 148 10.29 -28.03 9.57
CA ALA A 148 10.40 -27.80 8.12
C ALA A 148 10.55 -26.32 7.67
N ARG A 149 10.39 -25.35 8.58
CA ARG A 149 10.55 -23.91 8.33
C ARG A 149 11.86 -23.31 8.87
N CYS A 150 12.79 -24.12 9.37
CA CYS A 150 14.06 -23.64 9.92
C CYS A 150 15.18 -23.64 8.86
N PRO A 151 16.11 -22.67 8.92
CA PRO A 151 17.26 -22.65 8.03
C PRO A 151 18.17 -23.84 8.31
N SER A 152 18.60 -24.52 7.25
CA SER A 152 19.58 -25.62 7.32
C SER A 152 20.91 -25.18 6.74
N LEU A 153 21.99 -25.73 7.32
CA LEU A 153 23.36 -25.46 6.89
C LEU A 153 24.08 -26.78 6.62
N VAL A 154 24.67 -26.90 5.44
CA VAL A 154 25.47 -28.05 5.01
C VAL A 154 26.94 -27.70 5.16
N LEU A 155 27.65 -28.53 5.92
CA LEU A 155 29.05 -28.35 6.25
C LEU A 155 29.86 -29.58 5.86
N ARG A 156 31.17 -29.38 5.64
CA ARG A 156 32.14 -30.47 5.56
C ARG A 156 33.37 -30.10 6.37
N VAL A 157 33.78 -30.99 7.28
CA VAL A 157 34.94 -30.79 8.14
C VAL A 157 36.09 -31.64 7.64
N LYS A 158 37.28 -31.06 7.50
CA LYS A 158 38.52 -31.76 7.12
C LYS A 158 39.65 -31.38 8.05
N ARG A 159 40.59 -32.31 8.25
CA ARG A 159 41.88 -31.97 8.86
C ARG A 159 42.71 -31.19 7.85
N ALA A 160 43.14 -29.99 8.24
CA ALA A 160 44.11 -29.23 7.46
C ALA A 160 45.53 -29.57 7.95
N LYS A 161 46.47 -29.78 7.01
CA LYS A 161 47.90 -29.75 7.33
C LYS A 161 48.26 -28.32 7.74
N ALA A 162 49.17 -28.15 8.70
CA ALA A 162 49.65 -26.83 9.10
C ALA A 162 50.03 -26.03 7.84
N PRO A 163 49.48 -24.81 7.65
CA PRO A 163 49.63 -24.12 6.38
C PRO A 163 51.11 -23.78 6.15
N ARG A 164 51.73 -24.40 5.13
CA ARG A 164 52.76 -23.70 4.35
C ARG A 164 51.98 -22.74 3.46
N LEU A 165 51.73 -21.52 3.97
CA LEU A 165 50.95 -20.48 3.29
C LEU A 165 51.34 -20.37 1.79
N PRO A 166 50.37 -20.44 0.87
CA PRO A 166 50.37 -19.60 -0.30
C PRO A 166 49.39 -18.44 -0.07
N ALA A 167 49.79 -17.26 -0.52
CA ALA A 167 49.03 -16.04 -0.45
C ALA A 167 47.64 -16.18 -1.11
N ARG A 168 46.64 -15.52 -0.51
CA ARG A 168 45.30 -15.21 -1.05
C ARG A 168 44.33 -16.40 -1.24
N THR A 169 43.70 -16.83 -0.15
CA THR A 169 42.35 -17.42 -0.20
C THR A 169 41.54 -16.91 1.00
N ALA A 170 40.49 -16.13 0.67
CA ALA A 170 39.53 -15.45 1.55
C ALA A 170 40.14 -14.49 2.61
N SER A 171 39.48 -13.36 2.85
CA SER A 171 39.81 -12.40 3.89
C SER A 171 39.68 -13.06 5.28
N ASN A 172 40.73 -13.76 5.71
CA ASN A 172 40.90 -14.18 7.10
C ASN A 172 41.24 -12.93 7.93
N THR A 173 40.29 -12.01 8.08
CA THR A 173 40.31 -11.10 9.22
C THR A 173 40.02 -11.95 10.45
N GLN A 174 41.10 -12.45 11.06
CA GLN A 174 41.16 -12.48 12.51
C GLN A 174 40.70 -11.07 12.93
N GLN A 175 39.46 -10.92 13.42
CA GLN A 175 38.95 -9.61 13.82
C GLN A 175 39.92 -9.04 14.85
N SER A 176 40.78 -8.12 14.41
CA SER A 176 41.72 -7.43 15.28
C SER A 176 40.86 -6.66 16.28
N SER A 177 41.02 -7.02 17.54
CA SER A 177 40.20 -6.71 18.71
C SER A 177 40.28 -5.24 19.17
N GLY A 178 40.34 -4.26 18.26
CA GLY A 178 40.50 -2.85 18.63
C GLY A 178 39.55 -1.89 17.94
N PHE A 179 39.57 -1.85 16.60
CA PHE A 179 39.03 -0.70 15.85
C PHE A 179 37.56 -0.82 15.42
N HIS A 180 36.99 -2.04 15.33
CA HIS A 180 35.55 -2.24 15.07
C HIS A 180 34.69 -2.22 16.35
N SER A 181 35.25 -1.80 17.49
CA SER A 181 34.64 -2.03 18.79
C SER A 181 33.53 -1.05 19.16
N VAL A 182 33.43 0.19 18.66
CA VAL A 182 32.34 1.12 19.05
C VAL A 182 31.26 1.23 17.97
N ILE A 183 31.58 1.75 16.78
CA ILE A 183 30.65 1.88 15.64
C ILE A 183 29.87 0.58 15.40
N GLY A 184 30.56 -0.57 15.39
CA GLY A 184 29.93 -1.88 15.18
C GLY A 184 28.97 -2.28 16.32
N ARG A 185 29.34 -2.03 17.58
CA ARG A 185 28.44 -2.28 18.73
C ARG A 185 27.24 -1.35 18.70
N THR A 186 27.43 -0.07 18.40
CA THR A 186 26.34 0.91 18.28
C THR A 186 25.39 0.51 17.15
N ALA A 187 25.92 0.10 15.99
CA ALA A 187 25.14 -0.44 14.88
C ALA A 187 24.33 -1.67 15.30
N ASP A 188 24.94 -2.64 15.99
CA ASP A 188 24.26 -3.83 16.51
C ASP A 188 23.09 -3.46 17.42
N THR A 189 23.29 -2.55 18.37
CA THR A 189 22.21 -2.09 19.27
C THR A 189 21.09 -1.36 18.53
N ALA A 190 21.41 -0.62 17.47
CA ALA A 190 20.43 0.04 16.62
C ALA A 190 19.60 -0.99 15.81
N TYR A 191 20.24 -2.02 15.27
CA TYR A 191 19.56 -3.12 14.58
C TYR A 191 18.66 -3.95 15.52
N GLU A 192 19.09 -4.20 16.75
CA GLU A 192 18.27 -4.88 17.75
C GLU A 192 17.00 -4.07 18.04
N ALA A 193 17.14 -2.76 18.28
CA ALA A 193 16.00 -1.87 18.47
C ALA A 193 15.09 -1.83 17.24
N TYR A 194 15.66 -1.80 16.04
CA TYR A 194 14.90 -1.80 14.79
C TYR A 194 14.11 -3.10 14.59
N THR A 195 14.73 -4.25 14.88
CA THR A 195 14.09 -5.56 14.81
C THR A 195 12.97 -5.69 15.84
N LEU A 196 13.17 -5.16 17.06
CA LEU A 196 12.11 -5.12 18.08
C LEU A 196 10.94 -4.24 17.65
N TYR A 197 11.20 -3.10 17.02
CA TYR A 197 10.14 -2.27 16.46
C TYR A 197 9.32 -3.03 15.41
N ARG A 198 9.97 -3.67 14.43
CA ARG A 198 9.29 -4.46 13.38
C ARG A 198 8.38 -5.57 13.93
N ARG A 199 8.68 -6.10 15.12
CA ARG A 199 7.89 -7.15 15.77
C ARG A 199 6.78 -6.62 16.68
N SER A 200 6.96 -5.44 17.27
CA SER A 200 6.07 -4.92 18.31
C SER A 200 5.24 -3.71 17.89
N ASP A 201 5.63 -3.04 16.79
CA ASP A 201 5.11 -1.74 16.34
C ASP A 201 5.15 -0.64 17.44
N HIS A 202 5.95 -0.81 18.49
CA HIS A 202 6.01 0.14 19.60
C HIS A 202 6.99 1.32 19.32
N PRO A 203 6.53 2.58 19.25
CA PRO A 203 7.33 3.73 18.77
C PRO A 203 8.68 3.94 19.47
N LYS A 204 8.75 3.66 20.79
CA LYS A 204 10.00 3.76 21.57
C LYS A 204 11.18 2.99 20.94
N TYR A 205 10.94 1.81 20.36
CA TYR A 205 12.00 1.03 19.74
C TYR A 205 12.46 1.64 18.41
N LEU A 206 11.54 2.25 17.66
CA LEU A 206 11.88 3.02 16.45
C LEU A 206 12.76 4.22 16.80
N ASP A 207 12.41 4.96 17.85
CA ASP A 207 13.18 6.13 18.30
C ASP A 207 14.60 5.74 18.68
N ARG A 208 14.74 4.64 19.43
CA ARG A 208 16.05 4.08 19.80
C ARG A 208 16.85 3.62 18.58
N ALA A 209 16.21 2.99 17.59
CA ALA A 209 16.86 2.56 16.36
C ALA A 209 17.37 3.76 15.54
N ILE A 210 16.53 4.77 15.33
CA ILE A 210 16.88 5.99 14.60
C ILE A 210 18.04 6.71 15.30
N GLN A 211 17.98 6.83 16.63
CA GLN A 211 19.03 7.46 17.41
C GLN A 211 20.37 6.72 17.26
N GLY A 212 20.37 5.38 17.43
CA GLY A 212 21.58 4.59 17.26
C GLY A 212 22.14 4.64 15.83
N PHE A 213 21.30 4.63 14.80
CA PHE A 213 21.77 4.77 13.41
C PHE A 213 22.31 6.18 13.11
N ARG A 214 21.81 7.23 13.77
CA ARG A 214 22.39 8.58 13.68
C ARG A 214 23.78 8.63 14.31
N GLU A 215 23.94 8.08 15.51
CA GLU A 215 25.25 8.01 16.18
C GLU A 215 26.29 7.28 15.32
N VAL A 216 25.90 6.16 14.72
CA VAL A 216 26.75 5.43 13.76
C VAL A 216 27.12 6.29 12.55
N LEU A 217 26.18 7.08 12.03
CA LEU A 217 26.42 7.98 10.89
C LEU A 217 27.36 9.13 11.25
N ASP A 218 27.23 9.69 12.46
CA ASP A 218 28.07 10.77 12.98
C ASP A 218 29.53 10.30 13.16
N GLU A 219 29.72 9.03 13.56
CA GLU A 219 31.05 8.40 13.64
C GLU A 219 31.63 8.01 12.27
N CYS A 220 30.86 8.08 11.18
CA CYS A 220 31.28 7.75 9.82
C CYS A 220 31.47 9.02 8.95
N PRO A 221 32.62 9.73 8.97
CA PRO A 221 32.83 10.95 8.17
C PRO A 221 32.70 10.71 6.66
N LYS A 222 32.63 11.78 5.83
CA LYS A 222 32.31 11.69 4.38
C LYS A 222 33.14 10.67 3.59
N SER A 223 34.42 10.48 3.90
CA SER A 223 35.30 9.51 3.23
C SER A 223 35.26 8.10 3.84
N HIS A 224 34.47 7.88 4.89
CA HIS A 224 34.44 6.62 5.61
C HIS A 224 33.78 5.50 4.77
N PRO A 225 34.40 4.30 4.67
CA PRO A 225 33.92 3.23 3.80
C PRO A 225 32.50 2.75 4.13
N HIS A 226 32.12 2.78 5.42
CA HIS A 226 30.79 2.37 5.86
C HIS A 226 29.76 3.53 5.88
N ARG A 227 30.10 4.72 5.39
CA ARG A 227 29.15 5.84 5.42
C ARG A 227 27.90 5.57 4.59
N GLY A 228 28.05 4.96 3.41
CA GLY A 228 26.89 4.55 2.59
C GLY A 228 25.96 3.56 3.30
N ALA A 229 26.54 2.67 4.12
CA ALA A 229 25.81 1.72 4.97
C ALA A 229 25.02 2.46 6.07
N ALA A 230 25.69 3.32 6.83
CA ALA A 230 25.07 4.10 7.90
C ALA A 230 23.90 4.96 7.38
N LEU A 231 24.08 5.64 6.23
CA LEU A 231 23.02 6.41 5.56
C LEU A 231 21.82 5.53 5.19
N SER A 232 22.07 4.37 4.57
CA SER A 232 21.01 3.43 4.18
C SER A 232 20.23 2.91 5.39
N ASN A 233 20.93 2.58 6.47
CA ASN A 233 20.33 2.07 7.70
C ASN A 233 19.38 3.09 8.35
N LEU A 234 19.84 4.34 8.47
CA LEU A 234 19.03 5.43 9.00
C LEU A 234 17.80 5.68 8.10
N ALA A 235 17.99 5.72 6.79
CA ALA A 235 16.91 5.94 5.83
C ALA A 235 15.83 4.84 5.90
N HIS A 236 16.24 3.57 6.02
CA HIS A 236 15.32 2.43 6.21
C HIS A 236 14.48 2.58 7.47
N ALA A 237 15.10 2.95 8.61
CA ALA A 237 14.36 3.17 9.85
C ALA A 237 13.30 4.28 9.70
N ILE A 238 13.64 5.38 9.02
CA ILE A 238 12.71 6.48 8.78
C ILE A 238 11.55 6.04 7.86
N ILE A 239 11.83 5.35 6.75
CA ILE A 239 10.79 4.84 5.84
C ILE A 239 9.84 3.90 6.56
N TYR A 240 10.37 2.95 7.34
CA TYR A 240 9.53 1.98 8.04
C TYR A 240 8.67 2.66 9.13
N GLY A 241 9.20 3.70 9.79
CA GLY A 241 8.39 4.56 10.66
C GLY A 241 7.30 5.34 9.92
N PHE A 242 7.60 5.79 8.70
CA PHE A 242 6.66 6.53 7.85
C PHE A 242 5.51 5.65 7.37
N THR A 243 5.79 4.44 6.87
CA THR A 243 4.75 3.50 6.41
C THR A 243 3.80 3.09 7.53
N LYS A 244 4.26 3.10 8.78
CA LYS A 244 3.44 2.85 9.98
C LYS A 244 2.69 4.09 10.49
N GLY A 245 2.84 5.24 9.84
CA GLY A 245 2.17 6.49 10.22
C GLY A 245 2.75 7.17 11.47
N VAL A 246 3.89 6.71 11.97
CA VAL A 246 4.57 7.25 13.16
C VAL A 246 5.50 8.42 12.79
N ARG A 247 5.96 8.46 11.53
CA ARG A 247 6.85 9.50 10.99
C ARG A 247 6.25 10.12 9.73
N THR A 248 6.67 11.35 9.42
CA THR A 248 6.11 12.12 8.28
C THR A 248 7.16 12.52 7.24
N ASP A 249 8.44 12.30 7.51
CA ASP A 249 9.54 12.90 6.72
C ASP A 249 10.17 11.89 5.74
N ILE A 250 9.42 11.55 4.69
CA ILE A 250 9.92 10.69 3.61
C ILE A 250 10.99 11.39 2.75
N ASP A 251 10.96 12.72 2.66
CA ASP A 251 11.92 13.51 1.89
C ASP A 251 13.34 13.37 2.43
N HIS A 252 13.48 13.40 3.76
CA HIS A 252 14.76 13.14 4.40
C HIS A 252 15.28 11.73 4.11
N ALA A 253 14.41 10.70 4.13
CA ALA A 253 14.83 9.34 3.80
C ALA A 253 15.29 9.20 2.33
N VAL A 254 14.58 9.83 1.38
CA VAL A 254 14.97 9.86 -0.04
C VAL A 254 16.33 10.55 -0.19
N SER A 255 16.56 11.69 0.50
CA SER A 255 17.85 12.38 0.49
C SER A 255 18.99 11.49 1.02
N LEU A 256 18.77 10.79 2.13
CA LEU A 256 19.75 9.85 2.69
C LEU A 256 20.08 8.71 1.72
N PHE A 257 19.08 8.15 1.02
CA PHE A 257 19.31 7.12 0.00
C PHE A 257 20.08 7.65 -1.22
N ARG A 258 19.79 8.87 -1.69
CA ARG A 258 20.59 9.50 -2.76
C ARG A 258 22.05 9.67 -2.34
N HIS A 259 22.29 10.09 -1.11
CA HIS A 259 23.65 10.21 -0.58
C HIS A 259 24.32 8.84 -0.44
N ALA A 260 23.58 7.82 0.01
CA ALA A 260 24.11 6.45 0.09
C ALA A 260 24.50 5.89 -1.29
N LEU A 261 23.71 6.17 -2.33
CA LEU A 261 24.03 5.81 -3.70
C LEU A 261 25.28 6.56 -4.21
N ALA A 262 25.41 7.86 -3.92
CA ALA A 262 26.58 8.65 -4.30
C ALA A 262 27.90 8.12 -3.67
N HIS A 263 27.83 7.55 -2.45
CA HIS A 263 28.98 6.92 -1.80
C HIS A 263 29.34 5.53 -2.35
N ARG A 264 28.47 4.93 -3.18
CA ARG A 264 28.61 3.58 -3.70
C ARG A 264 28.52 3.65 -5.23
N PRO A 265 29.62 4.00 -5.92
CA PRO A 265 29.65 4.05 -7.39
C PRO A 265 29.41 2.66 -7.99
N TRP A 266 29.30 2.57 -9.32
CA TRP A 266 28.85 1.35 -10.00
C TRP A 266 29.75 0.11 -9.75
N GLU A 267 31.02 0.31 -9.40
CA GLU A 267 31.95 -0.77 -9.04
C GLU A 267 31.74 -1.30 -7.61
N HIS A 268 30.99 -0.58 -6.77
CA HIS A 268 30.78 -0.94 -5.37
C HIS A 268 29.80 -2.12 -5.25
N PRO A 269 30.07 -3.14 -4.40
CA PRO A 269 29.23 -4.34 -4.31
C PRO A 269 27.78 -4.05 -3.87
N ASP A 270 27.56 -3.02 -3.05
CA ASP A 270 26.22 -2.57 -2.63
C ASP A 270 25.54 -1.58 -3.59
N HIS A 271 26.10 -1.28 -4.78
CA HIS A 271 25.52 -0.29 -5.70
C HIS A 271 24.09 -0.65 -6.11
N SER A 272 23.87 -1.91 -6.50
CA SER A 272 22.56 -2.43 -6.88
C SER A 272 21.53 -2.32 -5.74
N LEU A 273 21.96 -2.59 -4.50
CA LEU A 273 21.09 -2.46 -3.33
C LEU A 273 20.76 -0.98 -3.02
N SER A 274 21.71 -0.06 -3.20
CA SER A 274 21.46 1.38 -3.08
C SER A 274 20.45 1.88 -4.12
N ILE A 275 20.56 1.41 -5.37
CA ILE A 275 19.60 1.74 -6.42
C ILE A 275 18.21 1.24 -6.01
N LEU A 276 18.07 -0.03 -5.66
CA LEU A 276 16.79 -0.61 -5.23
C LEU A 276 16.14 0.20 -4.09
N ASN A 277 16.92 0.54 -3.07
CA ASN A 277 16.42 1.28 -1.92
C ASN A 277 15.93 2.69 -2.30
N LEU A 278 16.69 3.42 -3.13
CA LEU A 278 16.28 4.73 -3.61
C LEU A 278 15.03 4.63 -4.49
N SER A 279 14.97 3.69 -5.43
CA SER A 279 13.81 3.49 -6.29
C SER A 279 12.54 3.18 -5.49
N LYS A 280 12.63 2.36 -4.44
CA LYS A 280 11.52 2.07 -3.53
C LYS A 280 11.08 3.33 -2.78
N ALA A 281 12.02 4.12 -2.27
CA ALA A 281 11.73 5.35 -1.56
C ALA A 281 11.02 6.39 -2.46
N LEU A 282 11.50 6.56 -3.69
CA LEU A 282 10.89 7.43 -4.70
C LEU A 282 9.48 6.96 -5.09
N HIS A 283 9.30 5.65 -5.31
CA HIS A 283 7.98 5.09 -5.59
C HIS A 283 7.01 5.32 -4.42
N LEU A 284 7.45 5.11 -3.17
CA LEU A 284 6.64 5.38 -2.00
C LEU A 284 6.27 6.87 -1.91
N ARG A 285 7.21 7.79 -2.15
CA ARG A 285 6.94 9.24 -2.16
C ARG A 285 5.99 9.64 -3.27
N TYR A 286 6.14 9.06 -4.47
CA TYR A 286 5.19 9.21 -5.56
C TYR A 286 3.78 8.75 -5.15
N SER A 287 3.63 7.60 -4.48
CA SER A 287 2.32 7.10 -4.08
C SER A 287 1.58 8.04 -3.12
N MET A 288 2.32 8.84 -2.34
CA MET A 288 1.78 9.79 -1.37
C MET A 288 1.41 11.16 -1.98
N GLY A 289 2.19 11.66 -2.94
CA GLY A 289 2.04 13.03 -3.48
C GLY A 289 1.87 13.13 -5.00
N LYS A 290 1.91 12.00 -5.73
CA LYS A 290 1.88 11.90 -7.19
C LYS A 290 2.91 12.78 -7.93
N TYR A 291 4.09 12.99 -7.34
CA TYR A 291 5.18 13.73 -7.96
C TYR A 291 5.75 12.97 -9.17
N SER A 292 5.35 13.35 -10.39
CA SER A 292 5.72 12.64 -11.63
C SER A 292 7.24 12.46 -11.83
N ALA A 293 8.04 13.41 -11.33
CA ALA A 293 9.51 13.34 -11.36
C ALA A 293 10.06 12.11 -10.60
N ASP A 294 9.45 11.74 -9.47
CA ASP A 294 9.88 10.58 -8.68
C ASP A 294 9.62 9.26 -9.40
N LEU A 295 8.48 9.17 -10.08
CA LEU A 295 8.15 7.99 -10.87
C LEU A 295 9.13 7.84 -12.03
N HIS A 296 9.45 8.94 -12.72
CA HIS A 296 10.44 8.93 -13.80
C HIS A 296 11.83 8.51 -13.30
N GLU A 297 12.32 9.10 -12.21
CA GLU A 297 13.61 8.74 -11.61
C GLU A 297 13.63 7.27 -11.17
N ALA A 298 12.56 6.78 -10.53
CA ALA A 298 12.45 5.38 -10.14
C ALA A 298 12.51 4.43 -11.35
N VAL A 299 11.82 4.74 -12.45
CA VAL A 299 11.87 3.95 -13.69
C VAL A 299 13.28 3.90 -14.27
N VAL A 300 13.98 5.03 -14.34
CA VAL A 300 15.37 5.10 -14.83
C VAL A 300 16.30 4.25 -13.96
N LEU A 301 16.15 4.35 -12.63
CA LEU A 301 16.94 3.57 -11.67
C LEU A 301 16.64 2.06 -11.77
N TYR A 302 15.39 1.64 -11.94
CA TYR A 302 15.09 0.22 -12.14
C TYR A 302 15.67 -0.34 -13.44
N ARG A 303 15.68 0.47 -14.51
CA ARG A 303 16.31 0.08 -15.78
C ARG A 303 17.82 -0.11 -15.65
N SER A 304 18.50 0.68 -14.82
CA SER A 304 19.93 0.46 -14.55
C SER A 304 20.18 -0.70 -13.57
N LEU A 305 19.24 -0.99 -12.67
CA LEU A 305 19.36 -2.07 -11.69
C LEU A 305 19.24 -3.48 -12.29
N LEU A 306 18.23 -3.73 -13.14
CA LEU A 306 17.92 -5.08 -13.62
C LEU A 306 19.11 -5.78 -14.29
N PRO A 307 19.89 -5.13 -15.18
CA PRO A 307 21.08 -5.73 -15.79
C PRO A 307 22.22 -6.04 -14.80
N LEU A 308 22.24 -5.41 -13.63
CA LEU A 308 23.24 -5.64 -12.59
C LEU A 308 22.89 -6.81 -11.66
N CYS A 309 21.65 -7.28 -11.70
CA CYS A 309 21.19 -8.34 -10.82
C CYS A 309 21.65 -9.71 -11.35
N LEU A 310 22.20 -10.55 -10.46
CA LEU A 310 22.47 -11.94 -10.79
C LEU A 310 21.16 -12.66 -11.15
N GLU A 311 21.18 -13.46 -12.20
CA GLU A 311 20.03 -14.25 -12.62
C GLU A 311 19.57 -15.20 -11.50
N ASP A 312 18.26 -15.32 -11.31
CA ASP A 312 17.62 -16.11 -10.27
C ASP A 312 18.01 -15.72 -8.83
N SER A 313 18.60 -14.53 -8.64
CA SER A 313 18.82 -13.96 -7.31
C SER A 313 17.54 -13.38 -6.72
N TYR A 314 17.44 -13.42 -5.39
CA TYR A 314 16.31 -12.81 -4.70
C TYR A 314 16.23 -11.29 -4.93
N LEU A 315 17.37 -10.63 -5.14
CA LEU A 315 17.41 -9.21 -5.49
C LEU A 315 16.70 -8.94 -6.82
N GLN A 316 16.96 -9.76 -7.84
CA GLN A 316 16.28 -9.67 -9.14
C GLN A 316 14.77 -9.88 -9.00
N LEU A 317 14.36 -10.93 -8.28
CA LEU A 317 12.95 -11.23 -8.03
C LEU A 317 12.24 -10.04 -7.37
N HIS A 318 12.83 -9.48 -6.32
CA HIS A 318 12.24 -8.36 -5.61
C HIS A 318 12.25 -7.08 -6.44
N ALA A 319 13.29 -6.81 -7.24
CA ALA A 319 13.29 -5.68 -8.17
C ALA A 319 12.13 -5.78 -9.19
N ILE A 320 11.89 -6.99 -9.74
CA ILE A 320 10.76 -7.25 -10.64
C ILE A 320 9.42 -7.03 -9.93
N GLU A 321 9.27 -7.52 -8.70
CA GLU A 321 8.08 -7.29 -7.87
C GLU A 321 7.81 -5.79 -7.67
N GLN A 322 8.83 -5.02 -7.30
CA GLN A 322 8.69 -3.58 -7.09
C GLN A 322 8.37 -2.82 -8.39
N CYS A 323 8.95 -3.24 -9.51
CA CYS A 323 8.59 -2.68 -10.81
C CYS A 323 7.14 -2.99 -11.17
N ASN A 324 6.66 -4.21 -10.91
CA ASN A 324 5.28 -4.61 -11.13
C ASN A 324 4.27 -3.82 -10.28
N ALA A 325 4.70 -3.33 -9.11
CA ALA A 325 3.91 -2.44 -8.28
C ALA A 325 3.84 -0.98 -8.80
N LEU A 326 4.70 -0.57 -9.75
CA LEU A 326 4.64 0.76 -10.33
C LEU A 326 3.30 1.00 -11.04
N PRO A 327 2.76 2.23 -10.97
CA PRO A 327 1.51 2.60 -11.64
C PRO A 327 1.62 2.46 -13.17
N ARG A 328 0.45 2.43 -13.82
CA ARG A 328 0.35 2.47 -15.29
C ARG A 328 0.99 3.77 -15.80
N ASN A 329 1.90 3.67 -16.76
CA ASN A 329 2.60 4.81 -17.32
C ASN A 329 2.87 4.59 -18.83
N PRO A 330 2.26 5.39 -19.72
CA PRO A 330 2.44 5.27 -21.17
C PRO A 330 3.79 5.80 -21.69
N SER A 331 4.70 6.28 -20.85
CA SER A 331 5.99 6.81 -21.33
C SER A 331 6.85 5.71 -21.97
N ASP A 332 7.70 6.11 -22.92
CA ASP A 332 8.60 5.18 -23.62
C ASP A 332 9.55 4.49 -22.64
N GLU A 333 10.01 5.20 -21.60
CA GLU A 333 10.85 4.63 -20.55
C GLU A 333 10.14 3.57 -19.71
N SER A 334 8.86 3.78 -19.38
CA SER A 334 8.08 2.78 -18.64
C SER A 334 7.86 1.54 -19.49
N ILE A 335 7.44 1.71 -20.75
CA ILE A 335 7.22 0.60 -21.68
C ILE A 335 8.52 -0.18 -21.91
N MET A 336 9.65 0.51 -22.09
CA MET A 336 10.97 -0.14 -22.20
C MET A 336 11.32 -0.93 -20.93
N LEU A 337 11.11 -0.36 -19.74
CA LEU A 337 11.32 -1.08 -18.48
C LEU A 337 10.46 -2.34 -18.41
N ARG A 338 9.17 -2.25 -18.76
CA ARG A 338 8.24 -3.39 -18.77
C ARG A 338 8.69 -4.49 -19.72
N ARG A 339 9.18 -4.14 -20.92
CA ARG A 339 9.75 -5.12 -21.87
C ARG A 339 10.96 -5.83 -21.29
N THR A 340 11.92 -5.09 -20.73
CA THR A 340 13.09 -5.67 -20.06
C THR A 340 12.68 -6.63 -18.95
N ILE A 341 11.66 -6.30 -18.14
CA ILE A 341 11.18 -7.20 -17.08
C ILE A 341 10.60 -8.50 -17.66
N VAL A 342 9.83 -8.43 -18.75
CA VAL A 342 9.27 -9.61 -19.42
C VAL A 342 10.36 -10.54 -19.95
N GLU A 343 11.46 -9.97 -20.46
CA GLU A 343 12.65 -10.75 -20.90
C GLU A 343 13.32 -11.50 -19.73
N HIS A 344 13.39 -10.89 -18.55
CA HIS A 344 13.93 -11.53 -17.35
C HIS A 344 12.98 -12.58 -16.74
N CYS A 345 11.68 -12.47 -16.98
CA CYS A 345 10.69 -13.42 -16.47
C CYS A 345 10.51 -14.63 -17.40
N ARG A 346 11.36 -15.66 -17.33
CA ARG A 346 11.21 -16.93 -18.11
C ARG A 346 9.80 -17.56 -18.00
N PRO A 347 9.36 -18.47 -18.91
CA PRO A 347 7.99 -19.01 -18.96
C PRO A 347 7.42 -19.60 -17.65
N ARG A 348 8.25 -19.99 -16.68
CA ARG A 348 7.84 -20.51 -15.36
C ARG A 348 8.13 -19.55 -14.20
N HIS A 349 8.54 -18.32 -14.50
CA HIS A 349 8.86 -17.32 -13.47
C HIS A 349 7.57 -16.86 -12.76
N PRO A 350 7.54 -16.79 -11.42
CA PRO A 350 6.32 -16.47 -10.65
C PRO A 350 5.64 -15.16 -11.05
N HIS A 351 6.41 -14.18 -11.50
CA HIS A 351 5.88 -12.87 -11.91
C HIS A 351 5.60 -12.72 -13.41
N ARG A 352 5.80 -13.75 -14.26
CA ARG A 352 5.67 -13.58 -15.72
C ARG A 352 4.28 -13.09 -16.14
N ALA A 353 3.22 -13.72 -15.64
CA ALA A 353 1.84 -13.32 -15.94
C ALA A 353 1.57 -11.86 -15.57
N ARG A 354 2.00 -11.46 -14.36
CA ARG A 354 1.86 -10.09 -13.85
C ARG A 354 2.66 -9.09 -14.71
N SER A 355 3.91 -9.39 -15.05
CA SER A 355 4.75 -8.53 -15.89
C SER A 355 4.17 -8.31 -17.29
N LEU A 356 3.65 -9.37 -17.93
CA LEU A 356 2.96 -9.27 -19.23
C LEU A 356 1.72 -8.38 -19.14
N ASN A 357 0.90 -8.56 -18.09
CA ASN A 357 -0.32 -7.76 -17.90
C ASN A 357 0.01 -6.28 -17.64
N ARG A 358 1.10 -5.98 -16.91
CA ARG A 358 1.55 -4.59 -16.68
C ARG A 358 2.02 -3.93 -17.97
N LEU A 359 2.76 -4.65 -18.82
CA LEU A 359 3.12 -4.14 -20.16
C LEU A 359 1.88 -3.88 -21.02
N ALA A 360 0.92 -4.80 -21.02
CA ALA A 360 -0.34 -4.62 -21.73
C ALA A 360 -1.10 -3.37 -21.25
N GLY A 361 -1.13 -3.13 -19.94
CA GLY A 361 -1.73 -1.93 -19.35
C GLY A 361 -1.06 -0.63 -19.83
N ASP A 362 0.27 -0.56 -19.83
CA ASP A 362 1.01 0.62 -20.31
C ASP A 362 0.77 0.86 -21.82
N LEU A 363 0.65 -0.20 -22.62
CA LEU A 363 0.32 -0.11 -24.05
C LEU A 363 -1.14 0.32 -24.29
N CYS A 364 -2.10 -0.16 -23.48
CA CYS A 364 -3.47 0.37 -23.50
C CYS A 364 -3.49 1.88 -23.18
N ALA A 365 -2.69 2.31 -22.21
CA ALA A 365 -2.55 3.72 -21.86
C ALA A 365 -2.02 4.55 -23.03
N ARG A 366 -1.00 4.02 -23.72
CA ARG A 366 -0.41 4.67 -24.89
C ARG A 366 -1.41 4.74 -26.04
N PHE A 367 -2.20 3.70 -26.23
CA PHE A 367 -3.28 3.68 -27.22
C PHE A 367 -4.34 4.75 -26.92
N GLU A 368 -4.80 4.88 -25.68
CA GLU A 368 -5.78 5.90 -25.29
C GLU A 368 -5.27 7.32 -25.56
N GLN A 369 -3.96 7.55 -25.45
CA GLN A 369 -3.34 8.86 -25.75
C GLN A 369 -3.09 9.11 -27.25
N SER A 370 -2.67 8.09 -27.99
CA SER A 370 -2.17 8.27 -29.38
C SER A 370 -3.12 7.76 -30.47
N GLY A 371 -4.05 6.87 -30.13
CA GLY A 371 -4.89 6.13 -31.08
C GLY A 371 -4.13 5.09 -31.93
N GLY A 372 -2.83 4.86 -31.67
CA GLY A 372 -1.99 3.96 -32.48
C GLY A 372 -2.39 2.49 -32.35
N ILE A 373 -3.02 1.92 -33.39
CA ILE A 373 -3.65 0.59 -33.41
C ILE A 373 -2.67 -0.55 -33.02
N ASP A 374 -1.39 -0.41 -33.33
CA ASP A 374 -0.39 -1.43 -33.00
C ASP A 374 -0.26 -1.65 -31.49
N HIS A 375 -0.37 -0.58 -30.68
CA HIS A 375 -0.29 -0.68 -29.22
C HIS A 375 -1.45 -1.49 -28.64
N ILE A 376 -2.68 -1.29 -29.14
CA ILE A 376 -3.83 -2.05 -28.62
C ILE A 376 -3.81 -3.50 -29.11
N ASN A 377 -3.32 -3.76 -30.33
CA ASN A 377 -3.14 -5.12 -30.82
C ASN A 377 -2.10 -5.89 -30.01
N GLU A 378 -0.97 -5.25 -29.71
CA GLU A 378 0.06 -5.83 -28.84
C GLU A 378 -0.47 -6.05 -27.42
N ALA A 379 -1.20 -5.09 -26.85
CA ALA A 379 -1.81 -5.23 -25.53
C ALA A 379 -2.79 -6.42 -25.45
N VAL A 380 -3.60 -6.67 -26.48
CA VAL A 380 -4.47 -7.86 -26.56
C VAL A 380 -3.63 -9.14 -26.57
N HIS A 381 -2.59 -9.19 -27.41
CA HIS A 381 -1.71 -10.36 -27.49
C HIS A 381 -1.06 -10.68 -26.14
N LEU A 382 -0.48 -9.67 -25.48
CA LEU A 382 0.18 -9.81 -24.18
C LEU A 382 -0.80 -10.20 -23.07
N SER A 383 -2.02 -9.66 -23.08
CA SER A 383 -3.05 -10.02 -22.10
C SER A 383 -3.52 -11.47 -22.26
N ARG A 384 -3.59 -11.98 -23.50
CA ARG A 384 -3.87 -13.41 -23.77
C ARG A 384 -2.71 -14.30 -23.30
N GLU A 385 -1.47 -13.90 -23.57
CA GLU A 385 -0.30 -14.63 -23.08
C GLU A 385 -0.27 -14.68 -21.55
N ALA A 386 -0.52 -13.54 -20.88
CA ALA A 386 -0.60 -13.45 -19.43
C ALA A 386 -1.64 -14.42 -18.86
N LEU A 387 -2.83 -14.50 -19.46
CA LEU A 387 -3.89 -15.42 -19.05
C LEU A 387 -3.52 -16.90 -19.28
N ALA A 388 -2.73 -17.20 -20.32
CA ALA A 388 -2.30 -18.57 -20.63
C ALA A 388 -1.23 -19.09 -19.66
N VAL A 389 -0.37 -18.20 -19.14
CA VAL A 389 0.67 -18.55 -18.15
C VAL A 389 0.27 -18.20 -16.70
N CYS A 390 -0.95 -17.69 -16.50
CA CYS A 390 -1.50 -17.41 -15.18
C CYS A 390 -1.52 -18.70 -14.35
N PRO A 391 -1.06 -18.68 -13.09
CA PRO A 391 -1.26 -19.81 -12.20
C PRO A 391 -2.76 -20.07 -12.01
N ALA A 392 -3.15 -21.28 -11.62
CA ALA A 392 -4.54 -21.64 -11.36
C ALA A 392 -5.10 -21.03 -10.04
N ASP A 393 -4.50 -19.95 -9.57
CA ASP A 393 -4.80 -19.26 -8.33
C ASP A 393 -5.90 -18.19 -8.50
N GLY A 394 -6.26 -17.55 -7.38
CA GLY A 394 -7.33 -16.54 -7.30
C GLY A 394 -7.08 -15.24 -8.08
N GLU A 395 -5.98 -15.14 -8.84
CA GLU A 395 -5.65 -13.98 -9.67
C GLU A 395 -6.21 -14.10 -11.10
N ARG A 396 -6.71 -15.28 -11.51
CA ARG A 396 -7.23 -15.49 -12.87
C ARG A 396 -8.33 -14.48 -13.26
N SER A 397 -9.24 -14.15 -12.35
CA SER A 397 -10.32 -13.17 -12.58
C SER A 397 -9.80 -11.76 -12.91
N PHE A 398 -8.64 -11.40 -12.37
CA PHE A 398 -7.99 -10.12 -12.64
C PHE A 398 -7.41 -10.05 -14.06
N PHE A 399 -6.76 -11.11 -14.53
CA PHE A 399 -6.26 -11.19 -15.90
C PHE A 399 -7.40 -11.24 -16.93
N LEU A 400 -8.48 -11.99 -16.65
CA LEU A 400 -9.69 -12.01 -17.47
C LEU A 400 -10.30 -10.61 -17.63
N SER A 401 -10.39 -9.86 -16.52
CA SER A 401 -10.95 -8.50 -16.52
C SER A 401 -10.09 -7.53 -17.34
N THR A 402 -8.76 -7.67 -17.27
CA THR A 402 -7.83 -6.83 -18.03
C THR A 402 -7.96 -7.10 -19.53
N LEU A 403 -7.91 -8.36 -19.96
CA LEU A 403 -8.09 -8.73 -21.36
C LEU A 403 -9.46 -8.26 -21.90
N ALA A 404 -10.53 -8.43 -21.11
CA ALA A 404 -11.86 -7.97 -21.49
C ALA A 404 -11.92 -6.44 -21.68
N TYR A 405 -11.27 -5.67 -20.82
CA TYR A 405 -11.15 -4.22 -20.96
C TYR A 405 -10.40 -3.85 -22.25
N THR A 406 -9.25 -4.46 -22.50
CA THR A 406 -8.43 -4.22 -23.69
C THR A 406 -9.20 -4.54 -24.98
N LEU A 407 -9.96 -5.64 -25.02
CA LEU A 407 -10.81 -6.01 -26.16
C LEU A 407 -11.97 -5.03 -26.37
N LYS A 408 -12.61 -4.57 -25.29
CA LYS A 408 -13.66 -3.55 -25.37
C LYS A 408 -13.12 -2.24 -25.95
N LEU A 409 -11.94 -1.80 -25.48
CA LEU A 409 -11.28 -0.61 -25.98
C LEU A 409 -10.97 -0.77 -27.48
N ARG A 410 -10.42 -1.91 -27.90
CA ARG A 410 -10.21 -2.21 -29.32
C ARG A 410 -11.50 -2.21 -30.14
N PHE A 411 -12.59 -2.78 -29.61
CA PHE A 411 -13.91 -2.77 -30.25
C PHE A 411 -14.43 -1.36 -30.52
N HIS A 412 -14.30 -0.43 -29.57
CA HIS A 412 -14.75 0.95 -29.76
C HIS A 412 -14.11 1.62 -30.98
N HIS A 413 -12.87 1.24 -31.31
CA HIS A 413 -12.14 1.79 -32.46
C HIS A 413 -12.34 0.97 -33.73
N LEU A 414 -12.16 -0.36 -33.69
CA LEU A 414 -12.16 -1.22 -34.88
C LEU A 414 -13.52 -1.80 -35.23
N ARG A 415 -14.51 -1.73 -34.32
CA ARG A 415 -15.86 -2.29 -34.50
C ARG A 415 -15.85 -3.79 -34.86
N SER A 416 -14.89 -4.54 -34.30
CA SER A 416 -14.76 -5.99 -34.46
C SER A 416 -15.80 -6.71 -33.60
N LEU A 417 -16.75 -7.41 -34.23
CA LEU A 417 -17.73 -8.23 -33.52
C LEU A 417 -17.07 -9.33 -32.67
N GLY A 418 -15.93 -9.87 -33.14
CA GLY A 418 -15.17 -10.87 -32.40
C GLY A 418 -14.69 -10.35 -31.05
N ASP A 419 -14.21 -9.11 -31.01
CA ASP A 419 -13.64 -8.50 -29.79
C ASP A 419 -14.71 -8.30 -28.71
N ILE A 420 -15.89 -7.81 -29.09
CA ILE A 420 -16.97 -7.57 -28.13
C ILE A 420 -17.60 -8.89 -27.65
N ASN A 421 -17.68 -9.90 -28.52
CA ASN A 421 -18.14 -11.24 -28.13
C ASN A 421 -17.18 -11.91 -27.14
N GLU A 422 -15.87 -11.83 -27.40
CA GLU A 422 -14.84 -12.35 -26.49
C GLU A 422 -14.85 -11.56 -25.17
N CYS A 423 -14.96 -10.23 -25.20
CA CYS A 423 -15.11 -9.39 -24.00
C CYS A 423 -16.28 -9.84 -23.12
N ILE A 424 -17.45 -10.10 -23.70
CA ILE A 424 -18.63 -10.61 -22.98
C ILE A 424 -18.34 -11.98 -22.37
N SER A 425 -17.75 -12.90 -23.15
CA SER A 425 -17.40 -14.25 -22.67
C SER A 425 -16.43 -14.21 -21.48
N LEU A 426 -15.38 -13.39 -21.55
CA LEU A 426 -14.37 -13.26 -20.51
C LEU A 426 -14.94 -12.67 -19.21
N ASN A 427 -15.84 -11.67 -19.31
CA ASN A 427 -16.51 -11.15 -18.12
C ASN A 427 -17.44 -12.21 -17.50
N ARG A 428 -18.11 -13.04 -18.31
CA ARG A 428 -18.91 -14.17 -17.79
C ARG A 428 -18.02 -15.20 -17.08
N GLU A 429 -16.88 -15.57 -17.65
CA GLU A 429 -15.90 -16.46 -16.99
C GLU A 429 -15.41 -15.86 -15.67
N ALA A 430 -15.07 -14.56 -15.64
CA ALA A 430 -14.66 -13.89 -14.40
C ALA A 430 -15.76 -13.97 -13.33
N LEU A 431 -17.03 -13.80 -13.70
CA LEU A 431 -18.16 -13.91 -12.77
C LEU A 431 -18.38 -15.32 -12.21
N VAL A 432 -17.94 -16.37 -12.89
CA VAL A 432 -17.95 -17.75 -12.34
C VAL A 432 -16.91 -17.88 -11.23
N LEU A 433 -15.77 -17.20 -11.36
CA LEU A 433 -14.68 -17.24 -10.37
C LEU A 433 -14.90 -16.32 -9.16
N LEU A 434 -15.79 -15.34 -9.29
CA LEU A 434 -16.04 -14.30 -8.28
C LEU A 434 -17.37 -14.58 -7.55
N PRO A 435 -17.39 -15.30 -6.41
CA PRO A 435 -18.63 -15.62 -5.71
C PRO A 435 -19.36 -14.35 -5.23
N VAL A 436 -20.65 -14.51 -4.88
CA VAL A 436 -21.45 -13.43 -4.31
C VAL A 436 -20.75 -12.88 -3.06
N GLY A 437 -20.52 -11.57 -3.04
CA GLY A 437 -19.78 -10.89 -1.98
C GLY A 437 -18.27 -10.72 -2.21
N HIS A 438 -17.74 -11.22 -3.31
CA HIS A 438 -16.36 -10.90 -3.70
C HIS A 438 -16.27 -9.44 -4.19
N PRO A 439 -15.30 -8.62 -3.72
CA PRO A 439 -15.19 -7.20 -4.08
C PRO A 439 -15.03 -6.95 -5.59
N GLY A 440 -14.36 -7.86 -6.29
CA GLY A 440 -14.21 -7.80 -7.75
C GLY A 440 -15.46 -8.13 -8.58
N ARG A 441 -16.51 -8.72 -7.98
CA ARG A 441 -17.70 -9.20 -8.72
C ARG A 441 -18.49 -8.06 -9.34
N GLU A 442 -18.70 -6.98 -8.59
CA GLU A 442 -19.43 -5.80 -9.06
C GLU A 442 -18.77 -5.16 -10.29
N ILE A 443 -17.44 -5.08 -10.29
CA ILE A 443 -16.65 -4.55 -11.40
C ILE A 443 -16.88 -5.39 -12.67
N SER A 444 -16.82 -6.72 -12.56
CA SER A 444 -17.08 -7.63 -13.69
C SER A 444 -18.53 -7.56 -14.18
N LEU A 445 -19.52 -7.40 -13.29
CA LEU A 445 -20.93 -7.20 -13.68
C LEU A 445 -21.12 -5.90 -14.47
N ASN A 446 -20.54 -4.79 -13.98
CA ASN A 446 -20.62 -3.50 -14.66
C ASN A 446 -19.92 -3.52 -16.03
N ASN A 447 -18.76 -4.19 -16.11
CA ASN A 447 -18.04 -4.35 -17.37
C ASN A 447 -18.83 -5.18 -18.38
N LEU A 448 -19.48 -6.27 -17.93
CA LEU A 448 -20.37 -7.07 -18.75
C LEU A 448 -21.57 -6.26 -19.27
N ALA A 449 -22.26 -5.53 -18.40
CA ALA A 449 -23.39 -4.69 -18.79
C ALA A 449 -22.98 -3.63 -19.83
N LYS A 450 -21.82 -2.98 -19.64
CA LYS A 450 -21.27 -2.02 -20.61
C LYS A 450 -20.94 -2.68 -21.96
N ALA A 451 -20.41 -3.90 -21.95
CA ALA A 451 -20.08 -4.62 -23.18
C ALA A 451 -21.33 -5.03 -23.97
N LEU A 452 -22.35 -5.57 -23.28
CA LEU A 452 -23.65 -5.91 -23.85
C LEU A 452 -24.34 -4.68 -24.46
N LYS A 453 -24.36 -3.55 -23.71
CA LYS A 453 -24.90 -2.28 -24.21
C LYS A 453 -24.18 -1.83 -25.48
N ALA A 454 -22.85 -1.86 -25.50
CA ALA A 454 -22.05 -1.44 -26.65
C ALA A 454 -22.28 -2.33 -27.89
N ARG A 455 -22.55 -3.62 -27.69
CA ARG A 455 -22.95 -4.53 -28.78
C ARG A 455 -24.35 -4.21 -29.30
N CYS A 456 -25.33 -4.02 -28.41
CA CYS A 456 -26.69 -3.63 -28.78
C CYS A 456 -26.74 -2.30 -29.54
N GLU A 457 -26.06 -1.26 -29.06
CA GLU A 457 -26.03 0.07 -29.69
C GLU A 457 -25.53 0.01 -31.15
N ARG A 458 -24.69 -0.99 -31.47
CA ARG A 458 -24.08 -1.11 -32.80
C ARG A 458 -24.80 -2.09 -33.72
N TYR A 459 -25.28 -3.21 -33.19
CA TYR A 459 -25.81 -4.31 -33.99
C TYR A 459 -27.31 -4.57 -33.77
N GLY A 460 -27.96 -3.86 -32.85
CA GLY A 460 -29.41 -3.90 -32.66
C GLY A 460 -29.94 -5.14 -31.92
N GLU A 461 -29.08 -5.87 -31.21
CA GLU A 461 -29.45 -7.08 -30.46
C GLU A 461 -30.22 -6.73 -29.17
N ILE A 462 -31.56 -6.74 -29.24
CA ILE A 462 -32.44 -6.34 -28.12
C ILE A 462 -32.24 -7.23 -26.88
N ALA A 463 -31.94 -8.51 -27.07
CA ALA A 463 -31.67 -9.45 -25.98
C ALA A 463 -30.49 -9.01 -25.09
N ASP A 464 -29.49 -8.35 -25.68
CA ASP A 464 -28.34 -7.82 -24.92
C ASP A 464 -28.73 -6.66 -24.03
N LEU A 465 -29.68 -5.83 -24.47
CA LEU A 465 -30.17 -4.70 -23.69
C LEU A 465 -30.97 -5.21 -22.48
N GLU A 466 -31.81 -6.23 -22.67
CA GLU A 466 -32.55 -6.88 -21.60
C GLU A 466 -31.61 -7.53 -20.57
N GLU A 467 -30.58 -8.23 -21.03
CA GLU A 467 -29.55 -8.82 -20.15
C GLU A 467 -28.75 -7.74 -19.42
N ALA A 468 -28.33 -6.67 -20.11
CA ALA A 468 -27.61 -5.56 -19.50
C ALA A 468 -28.43 -4.86 -18.40
N MET A 469 -29.75 -4.69 -18.62
CA MET A 469 -30.66 -4.15 -17.61
C MET A 469 -30.78 -5.07 -16.41
N HIS A 470 -30.92 -6.38 -16.62
CA HIS A 470 -30.96 -7.36 -15.54
C HIS A 470 -29.68 -7.34 -14.70
N ILE A 471 -28.50 -7.37 -15.36
CA ILE A 471 -27.20 -7.32 -14.69
C ILE A 471 -27.01 -6.02 -13.91
N SER A 472 -27.45 -4.89 -14.47
CA SER A 472 -27.34 -3.58 -13.80
C SER A 472 -28.20 -3.52 -12.53
N ARG A 473 -29.39 -4.16 -12.53
CA ARG A 473 -30.22 -4.33 -11.32
C ARG A 473 -29.54 -5.21 -10.29
N VAL A 474 -29.00 -6.36 -10.68
CA VAL A 474 -28.27 -7.27 -9.77
C VAL A 474 -27.05 -6.57 -9.14
N ALA A 475 -26.31 -5.78 -9.91
CA ALA A 475 -25.20 -4.99 -9.38
C ALA A 475 -25.68 -3.93 -8.36
N HIS A 476 -26.81 -3.27 -8.64
CA HIS A 476 -27.42 -2.30 -7.74
C HIS A 476 -27.97 -2.94 -6.44
N ASP A 477 -28.54 -4.14 -6.53
CA ASP A 477 -29.05 -4.89 -5.38
C ASP A 477 -27.91 -5.38 -4.46
N LEU A 478 -26.76 -5.74 -5.04
CA LEU A 478 -25.53 -6.01 -4.29
C LEU A 478 -24.99 -4.75 -3.59
N HIS A 479 -25.09 -3.58 -4.24
CA HIS A 479 -24.66 -2.29 -3.72
C HIS A 479 -25.54 -1.77 -2.56
N SER A 480 -26.83 -2.09 -2.57
CA SER A 480 -27.81 -1.63 -1.56
C SER A 480 -27.88 -2.46 -0.27
N GLY A 481 -27.02 -3.47 -0.12
CA GLY A 481 -26.86 -4.23 1.14
C GLY A 481 -27.96 -5.25 1.44
N ASN A 482 -28.84 -5.56 0.49
CA ASN A 482 -30.01 -6.43 0.70
C ASN A 482 -29.71 -7.95 0.72
N SER A 483 -28.44 -8.37 0.82
CA SER A 483 -28.04 -9.78 0.72
C SER A 483 -27.61 -10.45 2.03
N GLY A 484 -27.66 -9.76 3.17
CA GLY A 484 -27.71 -10.40 4.50
C GLY A 484 -26.53 -11.30 4.93
N ILE A 485 -25.33 -11.22 4.34
CA ILE A 485 -24.18 -12.07 4.72
C ILE A 485 -22.91 -11.23 4.94
N PRO A 486 -22.15 -11.41 6.05
CA PRO A 486 -20.90 -10.67 6.31
C PRO A 486 -19.75 -11.14 5.40
N HIS A 487 -18.97 -10.20 4.86
CA HIS A 487 -17.80 -10.49 4.03
C HIS A 487 -16.53 -10.81 4.85
N PRO A 488 -15.80 -11.89 4.52
CA PRO A 488 -14.44 -12.12 5.03
C PRO A 488 -13.41 -11.29 4.24
N LEU A 489 -12.56 -10.56 4.96
CA LEU A 489 -11.45 -9.78 4.39
C LEU A 489 -10.33 -10.70 3.91
N SER A 490 -10.08 -10.70 2.59
CA SER A 490 -8.92 -11.31 1.95
C SER A 490 -7.86 -10.24 1.64
N LYS A 491 -6.59 -10.56 1.84
CA LYS A 491 -5.41 -9.67 1.72
C LYS A 491 -5.04 -9.27 0.27
N HIS A 492 -5.81 -9.66 -0.73
CA HIS A 492 -5.52 -9.39 -2.16
C HIS A 492 -6.30 -8.19 -2.74
N SER A 493 -6.99 -7.40 -1.89
CA SER A 493 -7.88 -6.32 -2.32
C SER A 493 -7.19 -5.09 -2.93
N GLU A 494 -5.87 -4.96 -2.83
CA GLU A 494 -5.14 -3.76 -3.30
C GLU A 494 -4.66 -3.84 -4.76
N GLU A 495 -4.81 -4.98 -5.44
CA GLU A 495 -4.25 -5.18 -6.79
C GLU A 495 -5.27 -5.16 -7.95
N TYR A 496 -6.55 -4.87 -7.69
CA TYR A 496 -7.46 -4.50 -8.78
C TYR A 496 -7.02 -3.15 -9.33
N VAL A 497 -6.24 -3.22 -10.42
CA VAL A 497 -5.86 -2.06 -11.23
C VAL A 497 -7.09 -1.19 -11.46
N ASP A 498 -7.00 0.08 -11.06
CA ASP A 498 -7.90 1.13 -11.50
C ASP A 498 -7.78 1.21 -13.03
N LEU A 499 -8.55 0.39 -13.74
CA LEU A 499 -8.66 0.32 -15.20
C LEU A 499 -9.35 1.58 -15.76
N GLY A 500 -9.19 2.72 -15.09
CA GLY A 500 -9.81 3.99 -15.39
C GLY A 500 -11.33 3.92 -15.28
N GLN A 501 -11.91 4.76 -14.42
CA GLN A 501 -13.22 5.33 -14.72
C GLN A 501 -13.12 6.29 -15.92
N GLY A 502 -12.60 5.81 -17.05
CA GLY A 502 -12.63 6.55 -18.31
C GLY A 502 -14.08 6.70 -18.73
N GLN A 503 -14.67 7.85 -18.41
CA GLN A 503 -15.69 8.40 -19.30
C GLN A 503 -15.04 8.51 -20.67
N LEU A 504 -15.48 7.71 -21.63
CA LEU A 504 -15.24 7.97 -23.03
C LEU A 504 -16.01 9.26 -23.35
N THR A 505 -15.45 10.43 -23.01
CA THR A 505 -15.96 11.71 -23.48
C THR A 505 -15.66 11.76 -24.97
N SER A 506 -16.70 11.49 -25.75
CA SER A 506 -16.69 11.62 -27.20
C SER A 506 -16.60 13.10 -27.59
N THR A 507 -15.39 13.65 -27.64
CA THR A 507 -15.08 14.86 -28.39
C THR A 507 -13.67 14.70 -28.97
N LEU A 508 -13.56 13.89 -30.02
CA LEU A 508 -12.49 14.09 -30.99
C LEU A 508 -12.87 15.33 -31.79
N GLU A 509 -12.22 16.46 -31.50
CA GLU A 509 -12.11 17.54 -32.46
C GLU A 509 -11.49 16.96 -33.74
N ARG A 510 -12.33 16.79 -34.77
CA ARG A 510 -11.90 16.41 -36.11
C ARG A 510 -10.94 17.50 -36.61
N LYS A 511 -9.65 17.18 -36.69
CA LYS A 511 -8.80 17.77 -37.73
C LYS A 511 -9.22 17.17 -39.05
N GLU A 512 -9.87 17.97 -39.88
CA GLU A 512 -10.21 17.65 -41.26
C GLU A 512 -8.94 17.27 -42.02
N GLY A 513 -8.94 16.06 -42.57
CA GLY A 513 -7.82 15.49 -43.30
C GLY A 513 -8.21 14.18 -43.96
N GLN A 514 -8.96 14.28 -45.06
CA GLN A 514 -9.13 13.32 -46.16
C GLN A 514 -8.93 11.83 -45.85
N HIS A 515 -10.01 11.12 -45.49
CA HIS A 515 -10.24 9.74 -45.97
C HIS A 515 -11.74 9.55 -46.23
N GLN A 516 -12.06 9.15 -47.45
CA GLN A 516 -13.41 9.06 -47.99
C GLN A 516 -14.25 8.02 -47.23
N GLN A 517 -15.40 8.45 -46.70
CA GLN A 517 -16.49 7.55 -46.31
C GLN A 517 -17.21 7.02 -47.56
N PRO A 518 -17.55 5.72 -47.66
CA PRO A 518 -18.65 5.29 -48.51
C PRO A 518 -20.01 5.59 -47.84
N PRO A 519 -21.06 5.93 -48.59
CA PRO A 519 -22.33 6.34 -48.02
C PRO A 519 -23.08 5.15 -47.40
N LEU A 520 -23.71 5.39 -46.24
CA LEU A 520 -24.69 4.50 -45.64
C LEU A 520 -25.84 4.27 -46.64
N LYS A 521 -25.97 3.05 -47.16
CA LYS A 521 -27.23 2.59 -47.76
C LYS A 521 -28.17 2.10 -46.66
N ALA A 522 -29.38 2.63 -46.72
CA ALA A 522 -30.48 2.45 -45.79
C ALA A 522 -30.85 0.99 -45.52
N LEU A 523 -30.86 0.62 -44.24
CA LEU A 523 -31.65 -0.49 -43.68
C LEU A 523 -32.02 -0.13 -42.24
N THR A 524 -32.98 0.78 -42.07
CA THR A 524 -33.83 0.80 -40.86
C THR A 524 -35.24 1.04 -41.34
N SER A 525 -36.16 0.11 -41.08
CA SER A 525 -37.57 0.32 -41.39
C SER A 525 -38.14 1.39 -40.46
N GLU A 526 -39.11 2.17 -40.93
CA GLU A 526 -39.81 3.20 -40.12
C GLU A 526 -40.35 2.65 -38.79
N HIS A 527 -40.61 1.34 -38.73
CA HIS A 527 -41.00 0.62 -37.52
C HIS A 527 -39.91 0.63 -36.44
N GLN A 528 -38.64 0.51 -36.80
CA GLN A 528 -37.51 0.54 -35.84
C GLN A 528 -37.25 1.96 -35.32
N VAL A 529 -37.44 2.99 -36.15
CA VAL A 529 -37.33 4.39 -35.74
C VAL A 529 -38.45 4.77 -34.76
N CYS A 530 -39.69 4.30 -35.01
CA CYS A 530 -40.80 4.48 -34.08
C CYS A 530 -40.64 3.68 -32.78
N ALA A 531 -40.11 2.45 -32.85
CA ALA A 531 -39.82 1.64 -31.68
C ALA A 531 -38.71 2.27 -30.83
N LEU A 532 -37.63 2.79 -31.44
CA LEU A 532 -36.54 3.48 -30.75
C LEU A 532 -37.02 4.79 -30.11
N ALA A 533 -37.87 5.58 -30.78
CA ALA A 533 -38.47 6.80 -30.22
C ALA A 533 -39.49 6.51 -29.11
N SER A 534 -40.19 5.38 -29.17
CA SER A 534 -41.06 4.88 -28.09
C SER A 534 -40.24 4.39 -26.90
N LEU A 535 -39.14 3.68 -27.15
CA LEU A 535 -38.23 3.18 -26.13
C LEU A 535 -37.46 4.33 -25.45
N LEU A 536 -37.00 5.34 -26.19
CA LEU A 536 -36.36 6.53 -25.63
C LEU A 536 -37.31 7.35 -24.77
N ARG A 537 -38.60 7.41 -25.13
CA ARG A 537 -39.64 8.00 -24.26
C ARG A 537 -39.91 7.16 -23.03
N LYS A 538 -39.98 5.83 -23.16
CA LYS A 538 -40.09 4.92 -22.00
C LYS A 538 -38.84 4.95 -21.12
N VAL A 539 -37.65 5.12 -21.68
CA VAL A 539 -36.40 5.26 -20.94
C VAL A 539 -36.35 6.62 -20.25
N ALA A 540 -36.81 7.70 -20.89
CA ALA A 540 -36.97 9.00 -20.23
C ALA A 540 -38.01 8.95 -19.09
N ASP A 541 -39.12 8.21 -19.26
CA ASP A 541 -40.12 7.95 -18.21
C ASP A 541 -39.60 7.03 -17.11
N ILE A 542 -38.79 6.01 -17.43
CA ILE A 542 -38.20 5.10 -16.43
C ILE A 542 -37.07 5.81 -15.66
N MET A 543 -36.27 6.64 -16.33
CA MET A 543 -35.24 7.46 -15.69
C MET A 543 -35.82 8.62 -14.88
N SER A 544 -37.05 9.06 -15.19
CA SER A 544 -37.81 10.00 -14.33
C SER A 544 -38.54 9.30 -13.17
N GLN A 545 -38.71 7.97 -13.24
CA GLN A 545 -39.38 7.14 -12.22
C GLN A 545 -38.43 6.31 -11.34
N THR A 546 -37.13 6.25 -11.64
CA THR A 546 -36.14 5.73 -10.67
C THR A 546 -36.09 6.66 -9.46
N PRO A 547 -36.36 6.18 -8.23
CA PRO A 547 -36.31 7.05 -7.06
C PRO A 547 -34.91 7.64 -6.96
N ARG A 548 -34.76 8.96 -7.14
CA ARG A 548 -33.49 9.64 -6.88
C ARG A 548 -33.03 9.21 -5.50
N ARG A 549 -31.81 8.68 -5.43
CA ARG A 549 -31.20 8.31 -4.16
C ARG A 549 -31.20 9.55 -3.27
N ALA A 550 -31.53 9.37 -1.99
CA ALA A 550 -31.51 10.47 -1.05
C ALA A 550 -30.07 11.02 -0.94
N ARG A 551 -29.90 12.33 -1.14
CA ARG A 551 -28.58 12.96 -1.09
C ARG A 551 -28.11 13.10 0.35
N ASN A 552 -26.87 12.71 0.61
CA ASN A 552 -26.26 12.67 1.92
C ASN A 552 -25.57 13.99 2.25
N ILE A 553 -26.12 14.74 3.20
CA ILE A 553 -25.58 16.03 3.65
C ILE A 553 -25.02 15.87 5.05
N VAL A 554 -23.75 16.19 5.24
CA VAL A 554 -23.08 16.08 6.53
C VAL A 554 -22.92 17.44 7.16
N ILE A 555 -23.53 17.63 8.34
CA ILE A 555 -23.48 18.87 9.11
C ILE A 555 -22.50 18.69 10.27
N PHE A 556 -21.36 19.38 10.20
CA PHE A 556 -20.29 19.27 11.20
C PHE A 556 -19.87 20.64 11.74
N GLY A 557 -19.19 20.67 12.89
CA GLY A 557 -18.90 21.92 13.58
C GLY A 557 -18.58 21.73 15.06
N GLU A 558 -18.22 22.82 15.73
CA GLU A 558 -17.89 22.79 17.15
C GLU A 558 -19.09 22.37 18.03
N SER A 559 -18.83 21.91 19.24
CA SER A 559 -19.92 21.69 20.19
C SER A 559 -20.58 23.02 20.56
N GLY A 560 -21.92 23.07 20.49
CA GLY A 560 -22.69 24.30 20.65
C GLY A 560 -22.75 25.22 19.41
N SER A 561 -22.23 24.81 18.25
CA SER A 561 -22.28 25.64 17.03
C SER A 561 -23.66 25.73 16.35
N GLY A 562 -24.68 25.02 16.86
CA GLY A 562 -26.04 25.07 16.32
C GLY A 562 -26.39 24.02 15.26
N LYS A 563 -25.58 22.96 15.07
CA LYS A 563 -25.82 21.87 14.10
C LYS A 563 -27.25 21.27 14.18
N SER A 564 -27.65 20.80 15.36
CA SER A 564 -28.97 20.21 15.59
C SER A 564 -30.09 21.25 15.44
N SER A 565 -29.85 22.50 15.83
CA SER A 565 -30.80 23.59 15.65
C SER A 565 -31.03 23.93 14.17
N VAL A 566 -29.98 23.89 13.35
CA VAL A 566 -30.08 24.06 11.88
C VAL A 566 -31.00 23.00 11.27
N ILE A 567 -30.91 21.74 11.73
CA ILE A 567 -31.81 20.67 11.27
C ILE A 567 -33.26 20.97 11.64
N ASN A 568 -33.51 21.43 12.87
CA ASN A 568 -34.87 21.79 13.30
C ASN A 568 -35.45 22.97 12.50
N VAL A 569 -34.63 23.98 12.19
CA VAL A 569 -35.03 25.11 11.34
C VAL A 569 -35.33 24.66 9.91
N ILE A 570 -34.48 23.82 9.29
CA ILE A 570 -34.70 23.30 7.93
C ILE A 570 -36.00 22.49 7.86
N THR A 571 -36.25 21.67 8.88
CA THR A 571 -37.39 20.73 8.92
C THR A 571 -38.67 21.36 9.45
N GLN A 572 -38.58 22.53 10.08
CA GLN A 572 -39.68 23.18 10.83
C GLN A 572 -40.31 22.22 11.85
N ARG A 573 -39.51 21.31 12.42
CA ARG A 573 -39.91 20.29 13.40
C ARG A 573 -38.78 20.09 14.41
N HIS A 574 -39.10 19.78 15.66
CA HIS A 574 -38.09 19.40 16.66
C HIS A 574 -37.67 17.93 16.48
N LEU A 575 -36.89 17.65 15.44
CA LEU A 575 -36.40 16.29 15.14
C LEU A 575 -35.05 15.98 15.81
N ALA A 576 -34.20 16.99 15.98
CA ALA A 576 -32.92 16.87 16.65
C ALA A 576 -32.98 17.44 18.07
N LYS A 577 -32.41 16.72 19.05
CA LYS A 577 -32.44 17.11 20.46
C LYS A 577 -31.47 18.28 20.72
N VAL A 578 -31.99 19.43 21.15
CA VAL A 578 -31.21 20.64 21.46
C VAL A 578 -31.13 20.84 22.98
N SER A 579 -29.98 21.29 23.50
CA SER A 579 -29.84 21.77 24.89
C SER A 579 -29.40 23.23 24.91
N SER A 580 -30.04 24.03 25.76
CA SER A 580 -29.70 25.44 26.01
C SER A 580 -28.41 25.64 26.81
N GLY A 581 -27.89 24.60 27.45
CA GLY A 581 -26.59 24.58 28.13
C GLY A 581 -25.54 23.81 27.32
N GLY A 582 -24.32 24.33 27.21
CA GLY A 582 -23.19 23.82 26.40
C GLY A 582 -22.66 22.40 26.68
N SER A 583 -23.44 21.54 27.32
CA SER A 583 -23.24 20.10 27.37
C SER A 583 -23.79 19.48 26.09
N GLY A 584 -22.92 19.15 25.12
CA GLY A 584 -23.35 18.60 23.83
C GLY A 584 -24.22 17.34 23.98
N CYS A 585 -25.44 17.36 23.43
CA CYS A 585 -26.40 16.25 23.54
C CYS A 585 -26.13 15.08 22.58
N THR A 586 -25.39 15.32 21.49
CA THR A 586 -25.22 14.35 20.40
C THR A 586 -23.97 13.49 20.64
N SER A 587 -24.14 12.33 21.26
CA SER A 587 -23.04 11.37 21.52
C SER A 587 -22.73 10.42 20.35
N ARG A 588 -23.58 10.39 19.31
CA ARG A 588 -23.43 9.55 18.10
C ARG A 588 -24.00 10.26 16.87
N TYR A 589 -23.45 9.91 15.71
CA TYR A 589 -23.90 10.30 14.37
C TYR A 589 -25.35 9.86 14.10
N GLN A 590 -26.23 10.78 13.68
CA GLN A 590 -27.66 10.52 13.43
C GLN A 590 -28.11 11.13 12.09
N GLY A 591 -28.83 10.35 11.26
CA GLY A 591 -29.39 10.81 9.98
C GLY A 591 -30.88 11.14 10.10
N HIS A 592 -31.28 12.24 9.47
CA HIS A 592 -32.67 12.71 9.40
C HIS A 592 -33.09 12.79 7.93
N GLU A 593 -34.03 11.95 7.52
CA GLU A 593 -34.59 11.99 6.17
C GLU A 593 -35.56 13.16 6.03
N ILE A 594 -35.36 13.94 4.97
CA ILE A 594 -36.18 15.10 4.66
C ILE A 594 -36.49 15.13 3.16
N GLU A 595 -37.58 15.80 2.81
CA GLU A 595 -37.93 16.05 1.41
C GLU A 595 -37.98 17.57 1.19
N LEU A 596 -37.17 18.07 0.24
CA LEU A 596 -37.14 19.48 -0.14
C LEU A 596 -37.43 19.57 -1.64
N SER A 597 -38.48 20.30 -2.02
CA SER A 597 -38.87 20.54 -3.42
C SER A 597 -39.00 19.25 -4.27
N GLY A 598 -39.47 18.14 -3.67
CA GLY A 598 -39.63 16.85 -4.34
C GLY A 598 -38.36 15.99 -4.43
N GLU A 599 -37.24 16.46 -3.86
CA GLU A 599 -35.99 15.70 -3.75
C GLU A 599 -35.78 15.21 -2.30
N ARG A 600 -35.28 13.98 -2.17
CA ARG A 600 -34.99 13.36 -0.88
C ARG A 600 -33.56 13.67 -0.43
N PHE A 601 -33.39 14.03 0.83
CA PHE A 601 -32.10 14.27 1.47
C PHE A 601 -32.01 13.53 2.79
N VAL A 602 -30.79 13.19 3.19
CA VAL A 602 -30.46 12.71 4.53
C VAL A 602 -29.53 13.71 5.17
N LEU A 603 -30.02 14.44 6.18
CA LEU A 603 -29.21 15.36 6.96
C LEU A 603 -28.55 14.61 8.12
N PHE A 604 -27.23 14.53 8.11
CA PHE A 604 -26.47 13.85 9.14
C PHE A 604 -25.94 14.85 10.17
N ASP A 605 -26.45 14.75 11.39
CA ASP A 605 -25.99 15.50 12.57
C ASP A 605 -24.75 14.82 13.16
N THR A 606 -23.63 15.52 13.20
CA THR A 606 -22.40 15.01 13.81
C THR A 606 -22.22 15.51 15.23
N ALA A 607 -21.55 14.72 16.08
CA ALA A 607 -21.09 15.19 17.38
C ALA A 607 -20.22 16.46 17.25
N GLY A 608 -20.34 17.39 18.21
CA GLY A 608 -19.60 18.64 18.20
C GLY A 608 -18.10 18.45 18.45
N LEU A 609 -17.28 19.11 17.64
CA LEU A 609 -15.83 19.12 17.81
C LEU A 609 -15.43 20.11 18.92
N ASN A 610 -14.58 19.71 19.86
CA ASN A 610 -13.80 20.61 20.74
C ASN A 610 -14.44 21.37 21.92
N LYS A 611 -15.63 21.02 22.45
CA LYS A 611 -16.04 21.53 23.78
C LYS A 611 -16.63 20.45 24.69
N GLY A 612 -15.76 19.94 25.55
CA GLY A 612 -16.08 19.26 26.81
C GLY A 612 -14.98 19.61 27.81
N THR A 613 -15.34 20.08 29.00
CA THR A 613 -14.42 20.48 30.08
C THR A 613 -13.66 19.32 30.74
N VAL A 614 -13.52 18.17 30.07
CA VAL A 614 -12.96 16.94 30.65
C VAL A 614 -12.07 16.19 29.65
N GLY A 615 -10.75 16.41 29.75
CA GLY A 615 -9.68 15.53 29.25
C GLY A 615 -9.45 15.45 27.74
N THR A 616 -8.18 15.47 27.32
CA THR A 616 -7.71 15.23 25.94
C THR A 616 -8.22 13.91 25.32
N ALA A 617 -8.49 12.90 26.15
CA ALA A 617 -9.00 11.60 25.71
C ALA A 617 -10.40 11.64 25.07
N GLN A 618 -11.28 12.58 25.46
CA GLN A 618 -12.63 12.69 24.87
C GLN A 618 -12.61 13.37 23.49
N VAL A 619 -11.68 14.29 23.26
CA VAL A 619 -11.51 14.98 21.97
C VAL A 619 -11.02 14.00 20.90
N VAL A 620 -10.02 13.18 21.20
CA VAL A 620 -9.52 12.14 20.30
C VAL A 620 -10.63 11.14 19.96
N LYS A 621 -11.43 10.74 20.96
CA LYS A 621 -12.55 9.81 20.75
C LYS A 621 -13.67 10.42 19.89
N ALA A 622 -13.94 11.72 20.01
CA ALA A 622 -14.91 12.41 19.16
C ALA A 622 -14.42 12.52 17.70
N GLU A 623 -13.13 12.82 17.50
CA GLU A 623 -12.49 12.85 16.17
C GLU A 623 -12.45 11.46 15.53
N GLU A 624 -12.11 10.41 16.28
CA GLU A 624 -12.14 9.02 15.81
C GLU A 624 -13.56 8.57 15.43
N ASN A 625 -14.56 8.90 16.24
CA ASN A 625 -15.96 8.59 15.94
C ASN A 625 -16.45 9.32 14.69
N LEU A 626 -16.09 10.59 14.52
CA LEU A 626 -16.40 11.36 13.32
C LEU A 626 -15.71 10.74 12.11
N LYS A 627 -14.41 10.45 12.20
CA LYS A 627 -13.63 9.82 11.13
C LYS A 627 -14.21 8.46 10.74
N MET A 628 -14.55 7.60 11.70
CA MET A 628 -15.17 6.30 11.45
C MET A 628 -16.56 6.44 10.82
N SER A 629 -17.36 7.44 11.24
CA SER A 629 -18.71 7.66 10.69
C SER A 629 -18.65 8.22 9.26
N LEU A 630 -17.73 9.16 9.00
CA LEU A 630 -17.53 9.70 7.65
C LEU A 630 -16.88 8.69 6.70
N LEU A 631 -15.95 7.85 7.18
CA LEU A 631 -15.42 6.73 6.39
C LEU A 631 -16.49 5.70 6.05
N LYS A 632 -17.48 5.48 6.93
CA LYS A 632 -18.66 4.67 6.61
C LYS A 632 -19.55 5.27 5.54
N LEU A 633 -19.55 6.60 5.37
CA LEU A 633 -20.29 7.31 4.31
C LEU A 633 -19.53 7.46 3.00
N ILE A 634 -18.21 7.53 3.05
CA ILE A 634 -17.32 7.61 1.88
C ILE A 634 -16.97 6.20 1.36
N GLY A 635 -17.25 5.17 2.16
CA GLY A 635 -17.06 3.78 1.80
C GLY A 635 -17.93 3.32 0.62
N PRO A 636 -17.60 2.16 0.03
CA PRO A 636 -18.21 1.70 -1.22
C PRO A 636 -19.71 1.38 -1.13
N ILE A 637 -20.31 1.36 0.06
CA ILE A 637 -21.70 0.89 0.33
C ILE A 637 -22.69 2.06 0.54
N SER A 638 -22.19 3.26 0.87
CA SER A 638 -23.01 4.37 1.39
C SER A 638 -23.30 5.46 0.36
N GLY A 639 -22.83 5.25 -0.87
CA GLY A 639 -22.99 6.12 -2.02
C GLY A 639 -22.44 7.56 -1.86
N GLY A 640 -21.59 7.80 -0.86
CA GLY A 640 -20.84 9.05 -0.75
C GLY A 640 -21.55 10.17 0.02
N ILE A 641 -20.84 11.28 0.15
CA ILE A 641 -21.30 12.55 0.74
C ILE A 641 -21.48 13.52 -0.42
N ASP A 642 -22.67 14.11 -0.54
CA ASP A 642 -23.01 15.02 -1.63
C ASP A 642 -22.72 16.48 -1.28
N LEU A 643 -22.80 16.83 0.01
CA LEU A 643 -22.52 18.19 0.51
C LEU A 643 -21.99 18.16 1.94
N LEU A 644 -20.92 18.92 2.18
CA LEU A 644 -20.42 19.24 3.52
C LEU A 644 -20.97 20.59 3.98
N VAL A 645 -21.52 20.62 5.18
CA VAL A 645 -22.04 21.83 5.80
C VAL A 645 -21.23 22.11 7.07
N TYR A 646 -20.39 23.15 7.03
CA TYR A 646 -19.61 23.56 8.19
C TYR A 646 -20.38 24.59 9.01
N CYS A 647 -20.80 24.21 10.21
CA CYS A 647 -21.63 25.01 11.09
C CYS A 647 -20.79 25.68 12.20
N VAL A 648 -20.80 27.02 12.23
CA VAL A 648 -20.00 27.87 13.13
C VAL A 648 -20.91 28.83 13.90
N GLY A 649 -20.67 29.04 15.19
CA GLY A 649 -21.41 30.01 16.00
C GLY A 649 -20.75 31.40 16.02
N SER A 650 -21.56 32.47 16.03
CA SER A 650 -21.08 33.87 16.01
C SER A 650 -20.46 34.36 17.34
N GLY A 651 -20.67 33.64 18.45
CA GLY A 651 -20.34 34.05 19.81
C GLY A 651 -18.85 34.30 20.09
N LYS A 652 -18.54 35.27 20.97
CA LYS A 652 -17.17 35.70 21.30
C LYS A 652 -16.29 34.59 21.92
N ASP A 653 -16.89 33.61 22.60
CA ASP A 653 -16.17 32.48 23.23
C ASP A 653 -15.91 31.28 22.28
N SER A 654 -16.30 31.37 21.01
CA SER A 654 -16.15 30.29 20.00
C SER A 654 -14.94 30.48 19.08
N ARG A 655 -14.15 31.56 19.24
CA ARG A 655 -13.16 31.97 18.22
C ARG A 655 -11.72 31.65 18.61
N ARG A 656 -11.39 30.38 18.76
CA ARG A 656 -10.01 29.97 18.48
C ARG A 656 -9.92 29.66 16.99
N ILE A 657 -9.43 30.62 16.21
CA ILE A 657 -9.24 30.49 14.75
C ILE A 657 -8.47 29.19 14.42
N SER A 658 -7.52 28.80 15.27
CA SER A 658 -6.77 27.54 15.15
C SER A 658 -7.66 26.29 15.19
N ASP A 659 -8.70 26.28 16.01
CA ASP A 659 -9.62 25.14 16.14
C ASP A 659 -10.58 25.06 14.94
N LEU A 660 -11.04 26.23 14.45
CA LEU A 660 -11.86 26.29 13.24
C LEU A 660 -11.09 25.79 12.00
N VAL A 661 -9.83 26.21 11.85
CA VAL A 661 -8.95 25.76 10.77
C VAL A 661 -8.62 24.28 10.90
N ARG A 662 -8.39 23.78 12.14
CA ARG A 662 -8.17 22.35 12.38
C ARG A 662 -9.36 21.52 11.94
N ASN A 663 -10.57 21.89 12.35
CA ASN A 663 -11.81 21.16 12.02
C ASN A 663 -12.08 21.17 10.51
N TYR A 664 -11.92 22.33 9.87
CA TYR A 664 -12.03 22.46 8.41
C TYR A 664 -11.02 21.55 7.69
N ARG A 665 -9.74 21.59 8.06
CA ARG A 665 -8.71 20.74 7.45
C ARG A 665 -8.98 19.25 7.68
N LEU A 666 -9.38 18.86 8.89
CA LEU A 666 -9.68 17.47 9.24
C LEU A 666 -10.78 16.91 8.35
N VAL A 667 -11.92 17.59 8.24
CA VAL A 667 -13.08 17.05 7.50
C VAL A 667 -12.92 17.25 6.00
N TYR A 668 -12.67 18.48 5.55
CA TYR A 668 -12.62 18.80 4.13
C TYR A 668 -11.35 18.29 3.44
N SER A 669 -10.18 18.52 4.04
CA SER A 669 -8.89 18.20 3.41
C SER A 669 -8.42 16.77 3.71
N THR A 670 -8.52 16.30 4.96
CA THR A 670 -7.99 14.99 5.36
C THR A 670 -8.97 13.86 5.06
N ILE A 671 -10.26 14.01 5.42
CA ILE A 671 -11.26 12.95 5.25
C ILE A 671 -11.83 12.96 3.83
N CYS A 672 -12.34 14.10 3.35
CA CYS A 672 -13.00 14.21 2.04
C CYS A 672 -12.05 14.52 0.87
N ARG A 673 -10.74 14.72 1.13
CA ARG A 673 -9.70 14.99 0.12
C ARG A 673 -10.05 16.14 -0.84
N LYS A 674 -10.82 17.14 -0.38
CA LYS A 674 -11.31 18.28 -1.16
C LYS A 674 -12.15 17.90 -2.40
N LYS A 675 -12.87 16.77 -2.35
CA LYS A 675 -13.70 16.25 -3.45
C LYS A 675 -15.21 16.40 -3.25
N VAL A 676 -15.65 17.02 -2.15
CA VAL A 676 -17.07 17.22 -1.81
C VAL A 676 -17.28 18.70 -1.63
N PRO A 677 -18.28 19.34 -2.26
CA PRO A 677 -18.55 20.76 -2.08
C PRO A 677 -18.78 21.06 -0.58
N ILE A 678 -18.30 22.21 -0.13
CA ILE A 678 -18.41 22.63 1.26
C ILE A 678 -19.00 24.03 1.36
N VAL A 679 -20.06 24.16 2.15
CA VAL A 679 -20.72 25.44 2.45
C VAL A 679 -20.59 25.79 3.93
N LEU A 680 -20.69 27.08 4.25
CA LEU A 680 -20.63 27.59 5.62
C LEU A 680 -22.02 27.99 6.14
N ILE A 681 -22.37 27.59 7.36
CA ILE A 681 -23.52 28.14 8.08
C ILE A 681 -23.04 28.84 9.34
N VAL A 682 -23.40 30.12 9.49
CA VAL A 682 -23.12 30.92 10.68
C VAL A 682 -24.39 31.09 11.50
N THR A 683 -24.39 30.57 12.73
CA THR A 683 -25.54 30.60 13.65
C THR A 683 -25.33 31.66 14.75
N GLY A 684 -26.39 31.98 15.50
CA GLY A 684 -26.32 32.90 16.64
C GLY A 684 -26.38 34.38 16.25
N LEU A 685 -27.02 34.73 15.14
CA LEU A 685 -27.05 36.08 14.59
C LEU A 685 -28.37 36.82 14.87
N GLU A 686 -29.07 36.47 15.97
CA GLU A 686 -30.40 37.02 16.31
C GLU A 686 -30.39 38.55 16.43
N ASN A 687 -29.26 39.08 16.93
CA ASN A 687 -29.07 40.50 17.24
C ASN A 687 -28.18 41.23 16.22
N GLN A 688 -27.73 40.57 15.15
CA GLN A 688 -26.88 41.19 14.14
C GLN A 688 -27.67 42.23 13.34
N GLN A 689 -27.08 43.41 13.12
CA GLN A 689 -27.64 44.50 12.31
C GLN A 689 -26.62 44.98 11.27
N PRO A 690 -27.05 45.59 10.14
CA PRO A 690 -28.45 45.76 9.68
C PRO A 690 -29.12 44.46 9.20
N THR A 691 -28.36 43.49 8.69
CA THR A 691 -28.85 42.15 8.29
C THR A 691 -28.00 41.05 8.94
N MET A 692 -28.39 39.78 8.80
CA MET A 692 -27.56 38.66 9.29
C MET A 692 -26.23 38.56 8.50
N ASP A 693 -26.23 38.89 7.21
CA ASP A 693 -25.06 38.79 6.32
C ASP A 693 -23.97 39.81 6.61
N SER A 694 -24.30 40.92 7.30
CA SER A 694 -23.31 41.90 7.74
C SER A 694 -22.21 41.28 8.61
N TRP A 695 -22.47 40.11 9.21
CA TRP A 695 -21.41 39.34 9.88
C TRP A 695 -20.42 38.73 8.89
N TRP A 696 -20.89 38.12 7.80
CA TRP A 696 -20.02 37.54 6.78
C TRP A 696 -19.17 38.61 6.10
N ASP A 697 -19.78 39.73 5.72
CA ASP A 697 -19.08 40.87 5.10
C ASP A 697 -17.88 41.34 5.92
N ALA A 698 -17.98 41.29 7.25
CA ALA A 698 -16.92 41.68 8.15
C ALA A 698 -15.86 40.60 8.41
N ASN A 699 -16.13 39.31 8.15
CA ASN A 699 -15.29 38.19 8.58
C ASN A 699 -14.75 37.33 7.41
N GLU A 700 -15.30 37.40 6.20
CA GLU A 700 -14.91 36.58 5.05
C GLU A 700 -13.39 36.59 4.80
N ILE A 701 -12.79 37.78 4.85
CA ILE A 701 -11.36 37.98 4.61
C ILE A 701 -10.51 37.13 5.56
N ASP A 702 -10.92 36.99 6.82
CA ASP A 702 -10.16 36.23 7.81
C ASP A 702 -10.27 34.72 7.58
N PHE A 703 -11.42 34.22 7.10
CA PHE A 703 -11.55 32.82 6.66
C PHE A 703 -10.65 32.54 5.44
N LYS A 704 -10.64 33.44 4.44
CA LYS A 704 -9.78 33.34 3.26
C LYS A 704 -8.29 33.38 3.62
N LYS A 705 -7.86 34.28 4.51
CA LYS A 705 -6.46 34.36 5.01
C LYS A 705 -6.02 33.06 5.70
N CYS A 706 -6.95 32.35 6.34
CA CYS A 706 -6.68 31.07 6.99
C CYS A 706 -6.69 29.87 6.01
N GLY A 707 -6.94 30.11 4.72
CA GLY A 707 -7.01 29.10 3.67
C GLY A 707 -8.31 28.28 3.68
N MET A 708 -9.39 28.83 4.22
CA MET A 708 -10.73 28.24 4.17
C MET A 708 -11.50 28.83 2.99
N HIS A 709 -12.04 27.96 2.14
CA HIS A 709 -12.80 28.31 0.94
C HIS A 709 -14.13 27.54 0.99
N PHE A 710 -15.23 28.24 0.73
CA PHE A 710 -16.58 27.69 0.75
C PHE A 710 -17.26 28.02 -0.58
N GLU A 711 -18.05 27.08 -1.11
CA GLU A 711 -18.84 27.27 -2.34
C GLU A 711 -19.93 28.33 -2.14
N ASP A 712 -20.52 28.35 -0.94
CA ASP A 712 -21.59 29.27 -0.56
C ASP A 712 -21.68 29.37 0.98
N HIS A 713 -22.47 30.33 1.49
CA HIS A 713 -22.66 30.55 2.92
C HIS A 713 -24.08 31.01 3.29
N ALA A 714 -24.50 30.76 4.53
CA ALA A 714 -25.73 31.33 5.09
C ALA A 714 -25.52 31.84 6.52
N CYS A 715 -25.89 33.10 6.75
CA CYS A 715 -25.98 33.70 8.07
C CYS A 715 -27.40 33.59 8.61
N VAL A 716 -27.59 32.90 9.75
CA VAL A 716 -28.90 32.48 10.24
C VAL A 716 -29.09 32.66 11.76
N THR A 717 -30.36 32.65 12.18
CA THR A 717 -30.78 32.46 13.57
C THR A 717 -31.34 31.05 13.76
N ALA A 718 -31.00 30.40 14.88
CA ALA A 718 -31.41 29.03 15.15
C ALA A 718 -31.87 28.79 16.62
N LEU A 719 -32.13 29.85 17.38
CA LEU A 719 -32.74 29.74 18.71
C LEU A 719 -34.26 29.57 18.58
N ASP A 720 -34.79 28.51 19.18
CA ASP A 720 -36.23 28.28 19.29
C ASP A 720 -36.91 29.38 20.09
N GLU A 721 -38.15 29.68 19.72
CA GLU A 721 -39.05 30.52 20.50
C GLU A 721 -39.39 29.78 21.79
N ASP A 722 -38.79 30.20 22.92
CA ASP A 722 -39.42 29.96 24.21
C ASP A 722 -40.84 30.53 24.11
N SER A 723 -41.82 29.64 24.32
CA SER A 723 -43.25 29.84 24.32
C SER A 723 -43.70 31.23 24.82
N ASP A 724 -44.60 31.86 24.06
CA ASP A 724 -45.41 33.06 24.40
C ASP A 724 -44.95 34.43 23.87
N ILE A 725 -44.49 34.53 22.61
CA ILE A 725 -44.36 35.84 21.93
C ILE A 725 -45.18 35.84 20.63
N PRO A 726 -46.07 36.83 20.40
CA PRO A 726 -46.86 36.92 19.17
C PRO A 726 -46.00 37.05 17.91
N GLU A 727 -46.50 36.43 16.84
CA GLU A 727 -46.01 36.35 15.45
C GLU A 727 -45.67 37.71 14.80
N SER A 728 -45.97 38.83 15.47
CA SER A 728 -45.68 40.21 15.05
C SER A 728 -44.24 40.69 15.36
N SER A 729 -43.34 39.79 15.74
CA SER A 729 -42.00 40.15 16.22
C SER A 729 -40.93 39.98 15.14
N ARG A 730 -39.99 40.93 15.05
CA ARG A 730 -38.81 40.93 14.14
C ARG A 730 -38.02 39.61 14.13
N ARG A 731 -38.18 38.78 15.17
CA ARG A 731 -37.51 37.49 15.36
C ARG A 731 -38.14 36.35 14.56
N GLY A 732 -39.48 36.26 14.50
CA GLY A 732 -40.19 35.24 13.71
C GLY A 732 -39.91 35.39 12.21
N LEU A 733 -39.89 36.64 11.71
CA LEU A 733 -39.53 36.94 10.32
C LEU A 733 -38.10 36.46 9.96
N ARG A 734 -37.14 36.57 10.90
CA ARG A 734 -35.75 36.12 10.70
C ARG A 734 -35.61 34.59 10.73
N ILE A 735 -36.46 33.87 11.48
CA ILE A 735 -36.47 32.40 11.50
C ILE A 735 -37.01 31.88 10.16
N THR A 736 -38.10 32.47 9.65
CA THR A 736 -38.62 32.14 8.31
C THR A 736 -37.58 32.44 7.21
N GLU A 737 -36.94 33.61 7.26
CA GLU A 737 -35.84 33.96 6.36
C GLU A 737 -34.67 32.96 6.47
N SER A 738 -34.32 32.54 7.68
CA SER A 738 -33.28 31.54 7.92
C SER A 738 -33.64 30.19 7.32
N CYS A 739 -34.89 29.74 7.48
CA CYS A 739 -35.37 28.48 6.91
C CYS A 739 -35.28 28.48 5.38
N GLU A 740 -35.77 29.54 4.72
CA GLU A 740 -35.70 29.66 3.27
C GLU A 740 -34.26 29.68 2.75
N ARG A 741 -33.38 30.45 3.41
CA ARG A 741 -31.95 30.50 3.08
C ARG A 741 -31.28 29.14 3.20
N LEU A 742 -31.52 28.40 4.29
CA LEU A 742 -30.92 27.08 4.51
C LEU A 742 -31.39 26.06 3.48
N ARG A 743 -32.70 26.04 3.16
CA ARG A 743 -33.25 25.15 2.13
C ARG A 743 -32.66 25.46 0.76
N LYS A 744 -32.54 26.75 0.41
CA LYS A 744 -31.95 27.19 -0.86
C LYS A 744 -30.45 26.87 -0.95
N LEU A 745 -29.71 27.09 0.14
CA LEU A 745 -28.27 26.76 0.24
C LEU A 745 -28.05 25.28 -0.05
N ILE A 746 -28.84 24.40 0.56
CA ILE A 746 -28.77 22.95 0.34
C ILE A 746 -29.11 22.59 -1.11
N LEU A 747 -30.24 23.09 -1.63
CA LEU A 747 -30.69 22.75 -2.99
C LEU A 747 -29.67 23.19 -4.05
N ASN A 748 -29.11 24.40 -3.92
CA ASN A 748 -28.18 24.95 -4.90
C ASN A 748 -26.82 24.23 -4.92
N ASN A 749 -26.34 23.78 -3.76
CA ASN A 749 -24.99 23.27 -3.60
C ASN A 749 -24.92 21.73 -3.51
N SER A 750 -26.04 21.03 -3.69
CA SER A 750 -26.11 19.56 -3.68
C SER A 750 -26.40 18.94 -5.05
N CYS A 751 -26.32 19.71 -6.14
CA CYS A 751 -26.51 19.22 -7.50
C CYS A 751 -25.34 18.33 -7.97
N GLU A 752 -25.58 17.47 -8.97
CA GLU A 752 -24.53 16.65 -9.60
C GLU A 752 -23.37 17.54 -10.02
N TRP A 753 -22.16 17.24 -9.53
CA TRP A 753 -20.91 17.84 -10.00
C TRP A 753 -20.72 17.45 -11.46
N ALA A 754 -21.29 18.25 -12.37
CA ALA A 754 -20.89 18.28 -13.76
C ALA A 754 -19.47 18.88 -13.79
N PRO A 755 -18.43 18.18 -14.27
CA PRO A 755 -17.14 18.82 -14.46
C PRO A 755 -17.33 19.96 -15.46
N ASP A 756 -16.99 21.18 -15.04
CA ASP A 756 -17.03 22.38 -15.87
C ASP A 756 -16.28 22.14 -17.17
N THR A 757 -17.04 22.00 -18.26
CA THR A 757 -16.54 22.08 -19.64
C THR A 757 -16.33 23.54 -20.01
N THR A 758 -15.48 24.25 -19.29
CA THR A 758 -14.92 25.54 -19.72
C THR A 758 -13.76 25.91 -18.80
N THR A 759 -12.54 25.46 -19.12
CA THR A 759 -11.32 26.28 -19.28
C THR A 759 -10.14 25.42 -19.69
#